data_AF-A0A5C9EVI1-F1
#
_entry.id   AF-A0A5C9EVI1-F1
#
_cell.length_a   1.000
_cell.length_b   1.000
_cell.length_c   1.000
_cell.angle_alpha   90.00
_cell.angle_beta   90.00
_cell.angle_gamma   90.00
#
_symmetry.space_group_name_H-M   'P 1'
#
loop_
_entity.id
_entity.type
_entity.pdbx_description
1 polymer ?
#
loop_
_entity_poly.entity_id
_entity_poly.type
_entity_poly.pdbx_seq_one_letter_code
_entity_poly.pdbx_strand_id
1 'polypeptide(L)'
;MTELESAVLVIGGGVAGIQTSLDLTELGFKVYLVEKAPTIGGTMAQLDKTFPTLDCSLCILAPKMVEVFRNPNIELLTYSQVKGISGSAGEYAIKVVKNPRYIDEEACKGCGDCASVCPVKGIPSDFDAHLNSHGAAHIPFPSSVPPVYLIDENKCLYLNHGICRLCEKSCEAKAIDFSQVPQEITLKVGAIVIATGYEQEYPEYYTRLAGEHPNVLSSMQFERLLSANGPTGGELIRLDNRKHPHKIAFLQCVGSRDFHHPECKKYCSSICCMSSAKQAIVAKEHAPDMECSIFNTEIRAKGKNFYEFIVKSEEEYGIQYINGKVGLVKVNPKNGNLILYYEDIDKNIVEQDEYDLVILASALFPNKSYYELLQNFDVEFDEFGYINDESIKKCEEDNIFFTGYCRKPKDIPVSVAEGSACAAKISEQLYPVRFEQIKDVTYPPEIPVGPDDEPRVGILVCQCGINIGGVVDTTKVVEYVSKLPYVAHAEENMYSCSSDSQEQIKEMIKKYDLNRFIVASCTPRTHEPLFRNTLREAGLNPFLFELVNIRDQDSWVHQKEPEEATKKACDLIRMYLAKVVNLAPQQKIKVKVEKATLIIGGGIAGVMAANNLANQGFKVHLVETKSTLGGNSLEFINLYDLPFKKQEIIQYIDELNSKENVKIHTSTKIVGINGYVGNYTVQIQHISNDAKVEEFTVGTIIVSTGTNQSDTDRWSDVRQIYRNNVFTQREFEDTKGADLPEFKDATIILCVDQRKNACNTGENVKTYCSNVCCKVALKNIERLLEINPEAHIHVLYRELQFSDLNAEKLWRDVRNNVLFERYRSLDEVNISDSTGKFHINYKNVGAECEIEYDSDLIILATPEIPSKGTKELAKMLKVPLTKDGFFLEAHVKLRPLDFATDGIFLCGGAHWPKWIDETISQAYGAAGRAATLMAKGETETEGITSYVNQQKCIGCGVCAEVCPYNAIELIETEKRMGLYVISEKKANVIAALCKGCGACAAECPLGAINQKHFTKNQIKKQIELLTGIEMKSS
;
A
#
# COMPACT_ATOMS: atom_id res chain seq x y z
N MET A 1 -3.06 -29.83 -27.81
CA MET A 1 -2.99 -28.79 -26.76
C MET A 1 -3.79 -27.63 -27.33
N THR A 2 -4.85 -27.22 -26.64
CA THR A 2 -5.60 -25.98 -26.96
C THR A 2 -4.64 -24.80 -26.96
N GLU A 3 -4.88 -23.82 -27.82
CA GLU A 3 -3.98 -22.72 -28.14
C GLU A 3 -4.16 -21.64 -27.05
N LEU A 4 -3.54 -21.83 -25.89
CA LEU A 4 -3.63 -20.91 -24.74
C LEU A 4 -3.18 -19.50 -25.13
N GLU A 5 -4.04 -18.51 -24.91
CA GLU A 5 -3.71 -17.10 -25.17
C GLU A 5 -2.85 -16.52 -24.02
N SER A 6 -1.70 -15.94 -24.37
CA SER A 6 -0.77 -15.34 -23.39
C SER A 6 -1.24 -14.01 -22.81
N ALA A 7 -2.12 -13.28 -23.51
CA ALA A 7 -2.60 -11.98 -23.06
C ALA A 7 -3.65 -12.08 -21.93
N VAL A 8 -3.69 -11.08 -21.06
CA VAL A 8 -4.63 -11.00 -19.94
C VAL A 8 -5.42 -9.70 -20.02
N LEU A 9 -6.73 -9.76 -19.80
CA LEU A 9 -7.58 -8.57 -19.66
C LEU A 9 -7.70 -8.17 -18.19
N VAL A 10 -7.47 -6.90 -17.88
CA VAL A 10 -7.78 -6.28 -16.59
C VAL A 10 -8.86 -5.21 -16.79
N ILE A 11 -9.96 -5.30 -16.04
CA ILE A 11 -11.11 -4.39 -16.10
C ILE A 11 -11.15 -3.54 -14.84
N GLY A 12 -10.83 -2.25 -14.98
CA GLY A 12 -10.75 -1.28 -13.89
C GLY A 12 -9.30 -0.89 -13.57
N GLY A 13 -8.97 0.38 -13.84
CA GLY A 13 -7.67 1.01 -13.63
C GLY A 13 -7.52 1.68 -12.26
N GLY A 14 -8.18 1.18 -11.21
CA GLY A 14 -7.88 1.55 -9.83
C GLY A 14 -6.56 0.95 -9.34
N VAL A 15 -6.15 1.24 -8.10
CA VAL A 15 -4.86 0.75 -7.55
C VAL A 15 -4.69 -0.77 -7.63
N ALA A 16 -5.77 -1.55 -7.46
CA ALA A 16 -5.75 -3.00 -7.59
C ALA A 16 -5.44 -3.44 -9.03
N GLY A 17 -6.19 -2.94 -10.03
CA GLY A 17 -5.97 -3.28 -11.43
C GLY A 17 -4.64 -2.75 -11.98
N ILE A 18 -4.19 -1.58 -11.53
CA ILE A 18 -2.84 -1.07 -11.83
C ILE A 18 -1.78 -2.04 -11.30
N GLN A 19 -1.88 -2.47 -10.03
CA GLN A 19 -0.92 -3.40 -9.44
C GLN A 19 -0.92 -4.75 -10.18
N THR A 20 -2.09 -5.31 -10.45
CA THR A 20 -2.21 -6.58 -11.20
C THR A 20 -1.59 -6.47 -12.59
N SER A 21 -1.83 -5.37 -13.31
CA SER A 21 -1.30 -5.17 -14.65
C SER A 21 0.23 -5.11 -14.66
N LEU A 22 0.82 -4.35 -13.73
CA LEU A 22 2.28 -4.25 -13.59
C LEU A 22 2.89 -5.62 -13.25
N ASP A 23 2.34 -6.33 -12.26
CA ASP A 23 2.85 -7.64 -11.87
C ASP A 23 2.72 -8.69 -12.98
N LEU A 24 1.63 -8.69 -13.74
CA LEU A 24 1.46 -9.59 -14.90
C LEU A 24 2.51 -9.33 -15.99
N THR A 25 2.82 -8.07 -16.29
CA THR A 25 3.89 -7.77 -17.27
C THR A 25 5.26 -8.20 -16.77
N GLU A 26 5.54 -8.05 -15.48
CA GLU A 26 6.78 -8.52 -14.85
C GLU A 26 6.86 -10.06 -14.84
N LEU A 27 5.71 -10.75 -14.81
CA LEU A 27 5.58 -12.19 -15.01
C LEU A 27 5.59 -12.59 -16.50
N GLY A 28 5.71 -11.64 -17.42
CA GLY A 28 5.86 -11.92 -18.85
C GLY A 28 4.55 -12.11 -19.61
N PHE A 29 3.45 -11.52 -19.16
CA PHE A 29 2.18 -11.54 -19.90
C PHE A 29 1.89 -10.17 -20.51
N LYS A 30 1.36 -10.15 -21.74
CA LYS A 30 0.77 -8.94 -22.32
C LYS A 30 -0.52 -8.62 -21.57
N VAL A 31 -0.75 -7.36 -21.26
CA VAL A 31 -1.96 -6.91 -20.56
C VAL A 31 -2.76 -5.94 -21.43
N TYR A 32 -4.07 -6.15 -21.47
CA TYR A 32 -5.04 -5.13 -21.87
C TYR A 32 -5.67 -4.56 -20.62
N LEU A 33 -5.51 -3.26 -20.35
CA LEU A 33 -6.13 -2.60 -19.21
C LEU A 33 -7.28 -1.72 -19.70
N VAL A 34 -8.52 -2.15 -19.45
CA VAL A 34 -9.74 -1.42 -19.83
C VAL A 34 -10.23 -0.60 -18.65
N GLU A 35 -10.38 0.71 -18.86
CA GLU A 35 -10.90 1.65 -17.87
C GLU A 35 -12.09 2.43 -18.44
N LYS A 36 -13.19 2.44 -17.69
CA LYS A 36 -14.44 3.11 -18.08
C LYS A 36 -14.29 4.62 -18.09
N ALA A 37 -13.58 5.17 -17.11
CA ALA A 37 -13.26 6.58 -17.04
C ALA A 37 -12.22 6.96 -18.11
N PRO A 38 -12.13 8.24 -18.50
CA PRO A 38 -11.07 8.75 -19.37
C PRO A 38 -9.67 8.76 -18.73
N THR A 39 -9.50 8.24 -17.51
CA THR A 39 -8.21 8.16 -16.82
C THR A 39 -8.20 6.99 -15.86
N ILE A 40 -7.03 6.39 -15.66
CA ILE A 40 -6.77 5.44 -14.56
C ILE A 40 -6.51 6.20 -13.25
N GLY A 41 -6.39 5.45 -12.14
CA GLY A 41 -6.14 5.93 -10.78
C GLY A 41 -7.28 5.62 -9.81
N GLY A 42 -8.51 5.59 -10.31
CA GLY A 42 -9.72 5.32 -9.53
C GLY A 42 -9.87 6.27 -8.33
N THR A 43 -10.58 5.81 -7.29
CA THR A 43 -10.86 6.61 -6.09
C THR A 43 -9.60 7.06 -5.35
N MET A 44 -8.51 6.27 -5.40
CA MET A 44 -7.26 6.62 -4.73
C MET A 44 -6.66 7.93 -5.28
N ALA A 45 -6.85 8.24 -6.55
CA ALA A 45 -6.39 9.49 -7.15
C ALA A 45 -7.16 10.74 -6.64
N GLN A 46 -8.38 10.55 -6.12
CA GLN A 46 -9.20 11.63 -5.57
C GLN A 46 -8.83 11.99 -4.12
N LEU A 47 -8.24 11.05 -3.38
CA LEU A 47 -7.85 11.26 -1.98
C LEU A 47 -6.74 12.33 -1.87
N ASP A 48 -6.66 13.04 -0.76
CA ASP A 48 -5.51 13.92 -0.50
C ASP A 48 -4.32 13.11 0.06
N LYS A 49 -4.49 12.56 1.27
CA LYS A 49 -3.53 11.70 1.97
C LYS A 49 -4.08 10.29 2.20
N THR A 50 -3.25 9.36 2.65
CA THR A 50 -3.64 7.99 2.99
C THR A 50 -3.26 7.62 4.43
N PHE A 51 -4.19 7.06 5.21
CA PHE A 51 -3.91 6.55 6.56
C PHE A 51 -3.13 5.23 6.49
N PRO A 52 -2.31 4.83 7.48
CA PRO A 52 -1.97 5.57 8.69
C PRO A 52 -0.72 6.44 8.52
N THR A 53 -0.07 6.42 7.35
CA THR A 53 1.22 7.08 7.11
C THR A 53 1.08 8.56 6.81
N LEU A 54 -0.12 9.03 6.41
CA LEU A 54 -0.38 10.39 5.92
C LEU A 54 0.39 10.74 4.64
N ASP A 55 0.82 9.74 3.88
CA ASP A 55 1.42 9.96 2.55
C ASP A 55 0.39 10.57 1.60
N CYS A 56 0.81 11.56 0.81
CA CYS A 56 0.00 12.06 -0.30
C CYS A 56 -0.33 10.93 -1.27
N SER A 57 -1.61 10.73 -1.55
CA SER A 57 -2.14 9.62 -2.36
C SER A 57 -1.54 9.63 -3.78
N LEU A 58 -1.51 10.80 -4.41
CA LEU A 58 -1.08 10.97 -5.79
C LEU A 58 0.45 10.84 -5.89
N CYS A 59 1.19 11.25 -4.87
CA CYS A 59 2.65 11.08 -4.83
C CYS A 59 3.07 9.62 -4.90
N ILE A 60 2.25 8.71 -4.38
CA ILE A 60 2.55 7.28 -4.41
C ILE A 60 1.87 6.60 -5.62
N LEU A 61 0.66 7.02 -6.00
CA LEU A 61 -0.10 6.41 -7.09
C LEU A 61 0.35 6.85 -8.49
N ALA A 62 0.62 8.14 -8.71
CA ALA A 62 0.95 8.68 -10.03
C ALA A 62 2.17 7.99 -10.67
N PRO A 63 3.25 7.66 -9.95
CA PRO A 63 4.35 6.87 -10.52
C PRO A 63 3.88 5.54 -11.12
N LYS A 64 2.96 4.81 -10.46
CA LYS A 64 2.42 3.55 -10.98
C LYS A 64 1.50 3.77 -12.18
N MET A 65 0.73 4.86 -12.19
CA MET A 65 -0.09 5.21 -13.35
C MET A 65 0.79 5.50 -14.58
N VAL A 66 1.86 6.27 -14.41
CA VAL A 66 2.82 6.55 -15.48
C VAL A 66 3.55 5.28 -15.92
N GLU A 67 3.94 4.42 -14.98
CA GLU A 67 4.55 3.13 -15.28
C GLU A 67 3.64 2.28 -16.16
N VAL A 68 2.34 2.22 -15.85
CA VAL A 68 1.34 1.54 -16.69
C VAL A 68 1.28 2.14 -18.09
N PHE A 69 1.19 3.46 -18.19
CA PHE A 69 1.06 4.16 -19.48
C PHE A 69 2.27 4.01 -20.40
N ARG A 70 3.47 3.93 -19.82
CA ARG A 70 4.74 3.80 -20.58
C ARG A 70 5.12 2.34 -20.85
N ASN A 71 4.47 1.37 -20.22
CA ASN A 71 4.82 -0.02 -20.38
C ASN A 71 4.36 -0.52 -21.77
N PRO A 72 5.28 -0.92 -22.67
CA PRO A 72 4.93 -1.35 -24.03
C PRO A 72 4.13 -2.66 -24.07
N ASN A 73 4.04 -3.36 -22.94
CA ASN A 73 3.31 -4.61 -22.77
C ASN A 73 1.94 -4.40 -22.10
N ILE A 74 1.58 -3.15 -21.76
CA ILE A 74 0.23 -2.80 -21.32
C ILE A 74 -0.44 -1.95 -22.39
N GLU A 75 -1.49 -2.48 -22.99
CA GLU A 75 -2.35 -1.74 -23.90
C GLU A 75 -3.47 -1.09 -23.07
N LEU A 76 -3.32 0.22 -22.82
CA LEU A 76 -4.25 0.98 -21.99
C LEU A 76 -5.43 1.49 -22.83
N LEU A 77 -6.62 0.96 -22.55
CA LEU A 77 -7.89 1.32 -23.19
C LEU A 77 -8.75 2.11 -22.19
N THR A 78 -8.49 3.42 -22.09
CA THR A 78 -9.33 4.33 -21.30
C THR A 78 -10.58 4.75 -22.05
N TYR A 79 -11.56 5.29 -21.33
CA TYR A 79 -12.87 5.65 -21.86
C TYR A 79 -13.54 4.50 -22.63
N SER A 80 -13.29 3.27 -22.17
CA SER A 80 -13.65 2.03 -22.84
C SER A 80 -14.39 1.08 -21.91
N GLN A 81 -15.29 0.26 -22.44
CA GLN A 81 -16.10 -0.66 -21.65
C GLN A 81 -16.23 -2.02 -22.33
N VAL A 82 -16.19 -3.08 -21.54
CA VAL A 82 -16.51 -4.43 -22.02
C VAL A 82 -18.01 -4.53 -22.27
N LYS A 83 -18.40 -5.05 -23.45
CA LYS A 83 -19.79 -5.24 -23.87
C LYS A 83 -20.18 -6.70 -24.11
N GLY A 84 -19.21 -7.58 -24.28
CA GLY A 84 -19.48 -9.00 -24.49
C GLY A 84 -18.25 -9.84 -24.22
N ILE A 85 -18.50 -11.01 -23.64
CA ILE A 85 -17.48 -12.01 -23.33
C ILE A 85 -17.96 -13.32 -23.95
N SER A 86 -17.07 -13.97 -24.68
CA SER A 86 -17.34 -15.27 -25.32
C SER A 86 -16.06 -16.12 -25.29
N GLY A 87 -16.21 -17.44 -25.45
CA GLY A 87 -15.09 -18.38 -25.30
C GLY A 87 -15.08 -19.04 -23.93
N SER A 88 -13.92 -19.61 -23.57
CA SER A 88 -13.72 -20.38 -22.34
C SER A 88 -12.33 -20.15 -21.77
N ALA A 89 -12.07 -20.67 -20.57
CA ALA A 89 -10.78 -20.57 -19.89
C ALA A 89 -9.59 -20.79 -20.83
N GLY A 90 -8.67 -19.82 -20.90
CA GLY A 90 -7.50 -19.86 -21.77
C GLY A 90 -7.70 -19.30 -23.18
N GLU A 91 -8.94 -19.12 -23.65
CA GLU A 91 -9.25 -18.68 -25.02
C GLU A 91 -10.54 -17.82 -25.04
N TYR A 92 -10.49 -16.63 -24.42
CA TYR A 92 -11.60 -15.68 -24.43
C TYR A 92 -11.50 -14.70 -25.59
N ALA A 93 -12.64 -14.38 -26.20
CA ALA A 93 -12.83 -13.25 -27.10
C ALA A 93 -13.70 -12.18 -26.41
N ILE A 94 -13.11 -11.01 -26.19
CA ILE A 94 -13.72 -9.89 -25.46
C ILE A 94 -14.05 -8.76 -26.43
N LYS A 95 -15.32 -8.37 -26.45
CA LYS A 95 -15.78 -7.20 -27.18
C LYS A 95 -15.70 -5.97 -26.28
N VAL A 96 -14.83 -5.02 -26.65
CA VAL A 96 -14.65 -3.74 -25.97
C VAL A 96 -15.16 -2.62 -26.87
N VAL A 97 -15.91 -1.68 -26.30
CA VAL A 97 -16.31 -0.44 -26.98
C VAL A 97 -15.47 0.71 -26.41
N LYS A 98 -14.68 1.34 -27.27
CA LYS A 98 -13.93 2.56 -26.98
C LYS A 98 -14.74 3.77 -27.42
N ASN A 99 -15.10 4.63 -26.47
CA ASN A 99 -15.90 5.82 -26.77
C ASN A 99 -15.02 6.91 -27.41
N PRO A 100 -15.59 7.74 -28.31
CA PRO A 100 -14.85 8.80 -28.96
C PRO A 100 -14.48 9.89 -27.94
N ARG A 101 -13.19 10.25 -27.86
CA ARG A 101 -12.76 11.44 -27.12
C ARG A 101 -13.00 12.73 -27.89
N TYR A 102 -13.22 12.61 -29.20
CA TYR A 102 -13.19 13.67 -30.20
C TYR A 102 -11.86 14.43 -30.25
N ILE A 103 -10.81 13.76 -29.80
CA ILE A 103 -9.43 14.22 -29.76
C ILE A 103 -8.56 13.02 -30.12
N ASP A 104 -7.67 13.19 -31.09
CA ASP A 104 -6.62 12.24 -31.42
C ASP A 104 -5.64 12.14 -30.24
N GLU A 105 -5.58 10.96 -29.64
CA GLU A 105 -4.79 10.68 -28.44
C GLU A 105 -3.28 10.74 -28.69
N GLU A 106 -2.82 10.42 -29.90
CA GLU A 106 -1.41 10.46 -30.26
C GLU A 106 -0.95 11.89 -30.59
N ALA A 107 -1.83 12.69 -31.20
CA ALA A 107 -1.53 14.07 -31.54
C ALA A 107 -1.67 15.03 -30.34
N CYS A 108 -2.51 14.71 -29.36
CA CYS A 108 -2.78 15.58 -28.21
C CYS A 108 -1.52 15.82 -27.37
N LYS A 109 -1.27 17.10 -27.03
CA LYS A 109 -0.15 17.51 -26.17
C LYS A 109 -0.53 17.74 -24.71
N GLY A 110 -1.80 17.58 -24.35
CA GLY A 110 -2.26 17.80 -22.97
C GLY A 110 -2.13 19.26 -22.49
N CYS A 111 -2.00 20.25 -23.38
CA CYS A 111 -1.70 21.65 -23.01
C CYS A 111 -2.89 22.42 -22.37
N GLY A 112 -4.12 22.02 -22.67
CA GLY A 112 -5.33 22.66 -22.12
C GLY A 112 -5.87 23.87 -22.88
N ASP A 113 -5.26 24.28 -23.99
CA ASP A 113 -5.75 25.40 -24.82
C ASP A 113 -7.17 25.20 -25.34
N CYS A 114 -7.60 23.96 -25.54
CA CYS A 114 -8.96 23.63 -25.93
C CYS A 114 -9.97 23.88 -24.80
N ALA A 115 -9.57 23.63 -23.55
CA ALA A 115 -10.43 23.79 -22.38
C ALA A 115 -10.57 25.27 -21.98
N SER A 116 -9.49 26.05 -22.09
CA SER A 116 -9.49 27.49 -21.75
C SER A 116 -10.45 28.29 -22.62
N VAL A 117 -10.55 27.98 -23.92
CA VAL A 117 -11.44 28.67 -24.87
C VAL A 117 -12.86 28.10 -24.93
N CYS A 118 -13.16 27.02 -24.21
CA CYS A 118 -14.47 26.37 -24.26
C CYS A 118 -15.55 27.29 -23.65
N PRO A 119 -16.62 27.65 -24.42
CA PRO A 119 -17.66 28.55 -23.93
C PRO A 119 -18.69 27.84 -23.04
N VAL A 120 -18.74 26.51 -23.08
CA VAL A 120 -19.58 25.70 -22.18
C VAL A 120 -18.95 25.75 -20.79
N LYS A 121 -19.78 26.00 -19.76
CA LYS A 121 -19.38 26.05 -18.35
C LYS A 121 -20.43 25.31 -17.50
N GLY A 122 -20.06 24.92 -16.28
CA GLY A 122 -21.00 24.38 -15.31
C GLY A 122 -21.28 22.87 -15.43
N ILE A 123 -20.44 22.10 -16.15
CA ILE A 123 -20.53 20.63 -16.12
C ILE A 123 -19.88 20.14 -14.82
N PRO A 124 -20.61 19.47 -13.91
CA PRO A 124 -20.04 19.00 -12.64
C PRO A 124 -18.86 18.05 -12.85
N SER A 125 -17.77 18.28 -12.11
CA SER A 125 -16.58 17.42 -12.12
C SER A 125 -16.80 16.20 -11.24
N ASP A 126 -16.84 15.00 -11.82
CA ASP A 126 -16.90 13.74 -11.06
C ASP A 126 -15.64 13.54 -10.21
N PHE A 127 -14.48 13.93 -10.73
CA PHE A 127 -13.20 13.84 -10.00
C PHE A 127 -13.20 14.71 -8.74
N ASP A 128 -13.77 15.92 -8.82
CA ASP A 128 -13.92 16.83 -7.68
C ASP A 128 -15.21 16.59 -6.88
N ALA A 129 -15.80 15.41 -6.99
CA ALA A 129 -17.00 15.01 -6.23
C ALA A 129 -18.14 16.04 -6.34
N HIS A 130 -18.31 16.59 -7.55
CA HIS A 130 -19.29 17.60 -7.93
C HIS A 130 -19.15 18.96 -7.21
N LEU A 131 -18.02 19.24 -6.57
CA LEU A 131 -17.72 20.53 -5.94
C LEU A 131 -17.23 21.60 -6.93
N ASN A 132 -16.67 21.15 -8.07
CA ASN A 132 -16.24 22.02 -9.16
C ASN A 132 -17.01 21.73 -10.44
N SER A 133 -16.81 22.60 -11.42
CA SER A 133 -17.28 22.36 -12.78
C SER A 133 -16.21 22.62 -13.83
N HIS A 134 -16.37 22.00 -14.99
CA HIS A 134 -15.53 22.22 -16.17
C HIS A 134 -16.38 22.56 -17.40
N GLY A 135 -15.71 22.86 -18.51
CA GLY A 135 -16.34 23.00 -19.82
C GLY A 135 -16.47 21.68 -20.55
N ALA A 136 -17.09 21.69 -21.74
CA ALA A 136 -17.24 20.47 -22.54
C ALA A 136 -15.88 19.88 -22.94
N ALA A 137 -14.94 20.72 -23.39
CA ALA A 137 -13.55 20.33 -23.54
C ALA A 137 -12.85 20.42 -22.17
N HIS A 138 -12.36 19.30 -21.66
CA HIS A 138 -11.75 19.22 -20.33
C HIS A 138 -10.78 18.04 -20.23
N ILE A 139 -10.03 18.00 -19.12
CA ILE A 139 -9.25 16.84 -18.68
C ILE A 139 -9.77 16.50 -17.27
N PRO A 140 -9.90 15.21 -16.89
CA PRO A 140 -10.51 14.83 -15.62
C PRO A 140 -9.82 15.46 -14.41
N PHE A 141 -8.49 15.45 -14.41
CA PHE A 141 -7.64 16.14 -13.44
C PHE A 141 -6.22 16.35 -13.99
N PRO A 142 -5.40 17.26 -13.41
CA PRO A 142 -4.11 17.62 -14.00
C PRO A 142 -3.12 16.48 -14.22
N SER A 143 -3.17 15.43 -13.38
CA SER A 143 -2.28 14.25 -13.48
C SER A 143 -2.99 13.02 -14.07
N SER A 144 -4.00 13.25 -14.92
CA SER A 144 -4.71 12.18 -15.62
C SER A 144 -3.76 11.33 -16.45
N VAL A 145 -4.02 10.03 -16.49
CA VAL A 145 -3.29 9.09 -17.32
C VAL A 145 -4.30 8.27 -18.15
N PRO A 146 -4.28 8.36 -19.49
CA PRO A 146 -3.36 9.16 -20.30
C PRO A 146 -3.57 10.69 -20.12
N PRO A 147 -2.55 11.53 -20.39
CA PRO A 147 -2.63 12.98 -20.26
C PRO A 147 -3.38 13.62 -21.45
N VAL A 148 -4.55 13.08 -21.78
CA VAL A 148 -5.32 13.44 -22.97
C VAL A 148 -6.66 14.05 -22.58
N TYR A 149 -6.96 15.20 -23.17
CA TYR A 149 -8.25 15.87 -23.01
C TYR A 149 -9.38 15.07 -23.68
N LEU A 150 -10.62 15.42 -23.36
CA LEU A 150 -11.80 14.90 -24.04
C LEU A 150 -12.83 16.00 -24.25
N ILE A 151 -13.77 15.76 -25.16
CA ILE A 151 -14.94 16.61 -25.38
C ILE A 151 -16.19 15.85 -24.96
N ASP A 152 -16.94 16.39 -23.98
CA ASP A 152 -18.25 15.86 -23.62
C ASP A 152 -19.26 16.10 -24.76
N GLU A 153 -19.64 15.01 -25.43
CA GLU A 153 -20.58 15.03 -26.56
C GLU A 153 -21.94 15.60 -26.17
N ASN A 154 -22.40 15.38 -24.94
CA ASN A 154 -23.74 15.76 -24.50
C ASN A 154 -23.85 17.26 -24.24
N LYS A 155 -22.72 17.97 -24.13
CA LYS A 155 -22.66 19.39 -23.78
C LYS A 155 -21.97 20.24 -24.84
N CYS A 156 -21.21 19.64 -25.76
CA CYS A 156 -20.49 20.34 -26.82
C CYS A 156 -21.45 21.04 -27.81
N LEU A 157 -21.31 22.36 -27.99
CA LEU A 157 -22.13 23.13 -28.93
C LEU A 157 -21.89 22.77 -30.39
N TYR A 158 -20.70 22.26 -30.74
CA TYR A 158 -20.45 21.79 -32.10
C TYR A 158 -21.16 20.47 -32.40
N LEU A 159 -20.97 19.48 -31.54
CA LEU A 159 -21.51 18.13 -31.74
C LEU A 159 -23.05 18.13 -31.71
N ASN A 160 -23.66 18.99 -30.88
CA ASN A 160 -25.12 19.07 -30.78
C ASN A 160 -25.77 20.04 -31.77
N HIS A 161 -25.10 21.12 -32.16
CA HIS A 161 -25.72 22.22 -32.91
C HIS A 161 -24.91 22.74 -34.10
N GLY A 162 -23.66 22.32 -34.28
CA GLY A 162 -22.79 22.74 -35.39
C GLY A 162 -22.23 24.16 -35.30
N ILE A 163 -22.37 24.86 -34.16
CA ILE A 163 -22.16 26.33 -34.06
C ILE A 163 -20.84 26.79 -33.43
N CYS A 164 -19.99 25.91 -32.89
CA CYS A 164 -18.75 26.29 -32.20
C CYS A 164 -17.53 25.50 -32.70
N ARG A 165 -16.37 26.10 -32.91
CA ARG A 165 -15.12 25.39 -33.26
C ARG A 165 -13.89 25.99 -32.57
N LEU A 166 -14.08 26.58 -31.39
CA LEU A 166 -13.01 27.31 -30.71
C LEU A 166 -11.87 26.40 -30.27
N CYS A 167 -12.18 25.21 -29.72
CA CYS A 167 -11.17 24.23 -29.33
C CYS A 167 -10.34 23.72 -30.51
N GLU A 168 -10.97 23.48 -31.67
CA GLU A 168 -10.29 23.09 -32.91
C GLU A 168 -9.33 24.21 -33.38
N LYS A 169 -9.77 25.47 -33.31
CA LYS A 169 -8.96 26.63 -33.71
C LYS A 169 -7.80 26.93 -32.76
N SER A 170 -7.94 26.66 -31.46
CA SER A 170 -6.87 26.90 -30.47
C SER A 170 -5.86 25.76 -30.39
N CYS A 171 -6.18 24.57 -30.90
CA CYS A 171 -5.30 23.42 -30.84
C CYS A 171 -4.21 23.48 -31.93
N GLU A 172 -3.00 23.94 -31.57
CA GLU A 172 -1.86 23.98 -32.49
C GLU A 172 -1.45 22.60 -33.02
N ALA A 173 -1.59 21.56 -32.18
CA ALA A 173 -1.31 20.18 -32.54
C ALA A 173 -2.35 19.59 -33.51
N LYS A 174 -3.46 20.29 -33.79
CA LYS A 174 -4.57 19.84 -34.64
C LYS A 174 -5.14 18.48 -34.23
N ALA A 175 -5.17 18.22 -32.93
CA ALA A 175 -5.64 16.95 -32.36
C ALA A 175 -7.17 16.85 -32.28
N ILE A 176 -7.92 17.94 -32.37
CA ILE A 176 -9.39 17.89 -32.28
C ILE A 176 -9.97 17.21 -33.51
N ASP A 177 -10.75 16.15 -33.31
CA ASP A 177 -11.43 15.40 -34.37
C ASP A 177 -12.89 15.10 -33.97
N PHE A 178 -13.80 15.95 -34.42
CA PHE A 178 -15.24 15.76 -34.17
C PHE A 178 -15.88 14.60 -34.95
N SER A 179 -15.15 13.97 -35.87
CA SER A 179 -15.69 12.87 -36.69
C SER A 179 -15.54 11.49 -36.05
N GLN A 180 -14.83 11.41 -34.92
CA GLN A 180 -14.68 10.16 -34.18
C GLN A 180 -16.05 9.54 -33.82
N VAL A 181 -16.14 8.22 -33.98
CA VAL A 181 -17.29 7.40 -33.59
C VAL A 181 -16.83 6.31 -32.61
N PRO A 182 -17.73 5.74 -31.81
CA PRO A 182 -17.39 4.59 -30.96
C PRO A 182 -16.74 3.47 -31.77
N GLN A 183 -15.63 2.94 -31.27
CA GLN A 183 -14.89 1.86 -31.92
C GLN A 183 -15.13 0.55 -31.18
N GLU A 184 -15.48 -0.50 -31.93
CA GLU A 184 -15.56 -1.86 -31.39
C GLU A 184 -14.22 -2.58 -31.62
N ILE A 185 -13.62 -3.04 -30.53
CA ILE A 185 -12.35 -3.75 -30.51
C ILE A 185 -12.61 -5.16 -30.00
N THR A 186 -12.08 -6.17 -30.70
CA THR A 186 -12.12 -7.56 -30.22
C THR A 186 -10.75 -7.95 -29.71
N LEU A 187 -10.67 -8.32 -28.43
CA LEU A 187 -9.43 -8.74 -27.76
C LEU A 187 -9.46 -10.26 -27.55
N LYS A 188 -8.32 -10.92 -27.71
CA LYS A 188 -8.14 -12.33 -27.33
C LYS A 188 -7.29 -12.41 -26.07
N VAL A 189 -7.76 -13.12 -25.06
CA VAL A 189 -7.09 -13.22 -23.75
C VAL A 189 -7.27 -14.60 -23.12
N GLY A 190 -6.27 -15.05 -22.36
CA GLY A 190 -6.32 -16.33 -21.63
C GLY A 190 -6.96 -16.23 -20.26
N ALA A 191 -7.02 -15.02 -19.69
CA ALA A 191 -7.62 -14.75 -18.38
C ALA A 191 -8.25 -13.35 -18.32
N ILE A 192 -9.21 -13.18 -17.41
CA ILE A 192 -9.93 -11.93 -17.16
C ILE A 192 -9.81 -11.56 -15.68
N VAL A 193 -9.55 -10.28 -15.40
CA VAL A 193 -9.50 -9.72 -14.05
C VAL A 193 -10.54 -8.62 -13.90
N ILE A 194 -11.36 -8.71 -12.86
CA ILE A 194 -12.37 -7.73 -12.48
C ILE A 194 -11.85 -6.96 -11.26
N ALA A 195 -11.58 -5.67 -11.47
CA ALA A 195 -11.00 -4.75 -10.49
C ALA A 195 -11.75 -3.41 -10.43
N THR A 196 -13.08 -3.45 -10.55
CA THR A 196 -13.91 -2.26 -10.82
C THR A 196 -14.06 -1.30 -9.66
N GLY A 197 -13.54 -1.58 -8.46
CA GLY A 197 -13.60 -0.66 -7.32
C GLY A 197 -14.99 -0.50 -6.70
N TYR A 198 -15.30 0.69 -6.21
CA TYR A 198 -16.54 1.03 -5.49
C TYR A 198 -17.04 2.44 -5.81
N GLU A 199 -18.30 2.70 -5.47
CA GLU A 199 -18.92 4.03 -5.41
C GLU A 199 -19.45 4.31 -3.98
N GLN A 200 -19.90 5.54 -3.74
CA GLN A 200 -20.43 6.00 -2.46
C GLN A 200 -21.78 6.71 -2.63
N GLU A 201 -22.58 6.72 -1.57
CA GLU A 201 -23.76 7.60 -1.47
C GLU A 201 -23.35 9.03 -1.10
N TYR A 202 -23.99 10.01 -1.76
CA TYR A 202 -23.78 11.43 -1.52
C TYR A 202 -24.75 12.00 -0.46
N PRO A 203 -24.48 13.19 0.11
CA PRO A 203 -25.23 13.70 1.24
C PRO A 203 -26.73 13.86 1.02
N GLU A 204 -27.17 14.22 -0.18
CA GLU A 204 -28.57 14.51 -0.53
C GLU A 204 -29.54 13.34 -0.24
N TYR A 205 -29.04 12.11 -0.16
CA TYR A 205 -29.84 10.94 0.22
C TYR A 205 -30.25 10.95 1.71
N TYR A 206 -29.58 11.75 2.55
CA TYR A 206 -29.76 11.75 4.01
C TYR A 206 -30.45 13.04 4.49
N THR A 207 -31.73 13.21 4.13
CA THR A 207 -32.55 14.38 4.51
C THR A 207 -32.59 14.63 6.02
N ARG A 208 -32.65 13.56 6.85
CA ARG A 208 -32.59 13.67 8.33
C ARG A 208 -31.27 14.25 8.87
N LEU A 209 -30.21 14.23 8.05
CA LEU A 209 -28.90 14.78 8.38
C LEU A 209 -28.66 16.12 7.67
N ALA A 210 -29.73 16.78 7.22
CA ALA A 210 -29.68 18.01 6.44
C ALA A 210 -28.79 17.88 5.19
N GLY A 211 -28.79 16.71 4.56
CA GLY A 211 -27.90 16.37 3.45
C GLY A 211 -27.93 17.28 2.22
N GLU A 212 -29.02 18.03 2.02
CA GLU A 212 -29.12 19.04 0.94
C GLU A 212 -28.37 20.35 1.27
N HIS A 213 -27.94 20.55 2.51
CA HIS A 213 -27.27 21.77 2.94
C HIS A 213 -25.80 21.78 2.44
N PRO A 214 -25.29 22.89 1.88
CA PRO A 214 -23.94 22.95 1.30
C PRO A 214 -22.79 22.58 2.27
N ASN A 215 -23.00 22.75 3.56
CA ASN A 215 -22.00 22.44 4.60
C ASN A 215 -22.10 21.00 5.15
N VAL A 216 -23.00 20.19 4.60
CA VAL A 216 -23.04 18.74 4.84
C VAL A 216 -22.40 18.06 3.64
N LEU A 217 -21.23 17.47 3.85
CA LEU A 217 -20.36 16.94 2.80
C LEU A 217 -20.20 15.44 2.96
N SER A 218 -20.05 14.70 1.85
CA SER A 218 -19.55 13.33 1.92
C SER A 218 -18.05 13.33 2.28
N SER A 219 -17.57 12.20 2.77
CA SER A 219 -16.13 12.01 3.02
C SER A 219 -15.29 12.32 1.77
N MET A 220 -15.73 11.93 0.55
CA MET A 220 -15.00 12.27 -0.67
C MET A 220 -15.02 13.76 -1.00
N GLN A 221 -16.16 14.45 -0.84
CA GLN A 221 -16.21 15.91 -1.04
C GLN A 221 -15.21 16.61 -0.11
N PHE A 222 -15.11 16.15 1.14
CA PHE A 222 -14.13 16.68 2.07
C PHE A 222 -12.68 16.35 1.67
N GLU A 223 -12.38 15.16 1.13
CA GLU A 223 -11.06 14.87 0.53
C GLU A 223 -10.69 15.89 -0.56
N ARG A 224 -11.65 16.20 -1.43
CA ARG A 224 -11.42 17.15 -2.52
C ARG A 224 -11.19 18.57 -1.99
N LEU A 225 -11.86 18.98 -0.91
CA LEU A 225 -11.58 20.26 -0.26
C LEU A 225 -10.18 20.31 0.39
N LEU A 226 -9.77 19.22 1.04
CA LEU A 226 -8.45 19.12 1.67
C LEU A 226 -7.31 19.05 0.65
N SER A 227 -7.60 18.57 -0.57
CA SER A 227 -6.57 18.33 -1.58
C SER A 227 -6.01 19.64 -2.14
N ALA A 228 -4.69 19.75 -2.15
CA ALA A 228 -3.95 20.82 -2.85
C ALA A 228 -4.33 20.93 -4.35
N ASN A 229 -4.73 19.81 -4.95
CA ASN A 229 -5.14 19.73 -6.36
C ASN A 229 -6.68 19.71 -6.49
N GLY A 230 -7.37 20.13 -5.44
CA GLY A 230 -8.82 20.19 -5.33
C GLY A 230 -9.41 21.54 -5.74
N PRO A 231 -10.75 21.66 -5.76
CA PRO A 231 -11.48 22.87 -6.14
C PRO A 231 -11.09 24.14 -5.39
N THR A 232 -10.60 23.99 -4.15
CA THR A 232 -10.24 25.10 -3.26
C THR A 232 -8.74 25.23 -3.08
N GLY A 233 -7.93 24.44 -3.81
CA GLY A 233 -6.48 24.41 -3.66
C GLY A 233 -6.01 23.98 -2.27
N GLY A 234 -6.81 23.19 -1.54
CA GLY A 234 -6.54 22.78 -0.16
C GLY A 234 -7.05 23.75 0.91
N GLU A 235 -7.66 24.88 0.52
CA GLU A 235 -8.24 25.81 1.49
C GLU A 235 -9.52 25.24 2.09
N LEU A 236 -9.55 25.13 3.42
CA LEU A 236 -10.73 24.74 4.18
C LEU A 236 -11.72 25.90 4.26
N ILE A 237 -12.82 25.77 3.52
CA ILE A 237 -13.90 26.76 3.47
C ILE A 237 -15.26 26.09 3.65
N ARG A 238 -16.21 26.85 4.18
CA ARG A 238 -17.63 26.52 4.11
C ARG A 238 -18.15 26.79 2.70
N LEU A 239 -18.98 25.92 2.15
CA LEU A 239 -19.49 26.06 0.78
C LEU A 239 -20.61 27.09 0.66
N ASP A 240 -21.32 27.38 1.75
CA ASP A 240 -22.40 28.38 1.78
C ASP A 240 -21.90 29.82 1.67
N ASN A 241 -20.79 30.14 2.35
CA ASN A 241 -20.34 31.52 2.55
C ASN A 241 -18.82 31.74 2.37
N ARG A 242 -18.07 30.69 2.02
CA ARG A 242 -16.60 30.68 1.84
C ARG A 242 -15.77 31.09 3.05
N LYS A 243 -16.35 31.18 4.25
CA LYS A 243 -15.59 31.43 5.48
C LYS A 243 -14.85 30.18 5.93
N HIS A 244 -13.76 30.37 6.65
CA HIS A 244 -13.04 29.28 7.30
C HIS A 244 -13.93 28.65 8.39
N PRO A 245 -14.09 27.31 8.44
CA PRO A 245 -14.75 26.64 9.55
C PRO A 245 -13.84 26.59 10.77
N HIS A 246 -14.40 26.56 11.97
CA HIS A 246 -13.66 26.36 13.23
C HIS A 246 -14.03 25.04 13.91
N LYS A 247 -15.20 24.47 13.59
CA LYS A 247 -15.69 23.24 14.22
C LYS A 247 -16.31 22.27 13.21
N ILE A 248 -15.80 21.04 13.15
CA ILE A 248 -16.18 20.00 12.17
C ILE A 248 -16.65 18.73 12.88
N ALA A 249 -17.80 18.21 12.47
CA ALA A 249 -18.32 16.92 12.92
C ALA A 249 -18.16 15.85 11.83
N PHE A 250 -17.63 14.68 12.18
CA PHE A 250 -17.58 13.50 11.32
C PHE A 250 -18.56 12.44 11.82
N LEU A 251 -19.48 12.01 10.95
CA LEU A 251 -20.56 11.10 11.30
C LEU A 251 -20.25 9.72 10.70
N GLN A 252 -19.97 8.75 11.57
CA GLN A 252 -19.67 7.37 11.15
C GLN A 252 -20.94 6.60 10.80
N CYS A 253 -20.75 5.52 10.03
CA CYS A 253 -21.79 4.54 9.71
C CYS A 253 -23.03 5.16 9.05
N VAL A 254 -22.86 6.22 8.26
CA VAL A 254 -23.97 6.82 7.52
C VAL A 254 -24.30 5.88 6.35
N GLY A 255 -25.53 5.34 6.32
CA GLY A 255 -25.96 4.35 5.33
C GLY A 255 -25.35 2.96 5.46
N SER A 256 -24.42 2.75 6.39
CA SER A 256 -23.77 1.46 6.69
C SER A 256 -24.13 0.99 8.09
N ARG A 257 -24.20 -0.32 8.33
CA ARG A 257 -24.56 -0.92 9.62
C ARG A 257 -25.87 -0.36 10.19
N ASP A 258 -26.80 0.04 9.32
CA ASP A 258 -28.15 0.46 9.69
C ASP A 258 -29.14 -0.61 9.22
N PHE A 259 -29.86 -1.20 10.17
CA PHE A 259 -30.76 -2.33 9.94
C PHE A 259 -32.22 -1.94 9.85
N HIS A 260 -32.55 -0.67 10.15
CA HIS A 260 -33.93 -0.20 10.21
C HIS A 260 -34.44 0.29 8.86
N HIS A 261 -33.52 0.63 7.94
CA HIS A 261 -33.87 1.11 6.61
C HIS A 261 -33.51 0.08 5.54
N PRO A 262 -34.45 -0.37 4.68
CA PRO A 262 -34.19 -1.38 3.65
C PRO A 262 -33.06 -1.03 2.68
N GLU A 263 -32.86 0.27 2.42
CA GLU A 263 -31.85 0.76 1.47
C GLU A 263 -30.44 0.84 2.07
N CYS A 264 -30.31 0.81 3.40
CA CYS A 264 -29.02 0.87 4.06
C CYS A 264 -28.25 -0.45 3.95
N LYS A 265 -26.93 -0.33 3.85
CA LYS A 265 -26.02 -1.46 3.77
C LYS A 265 -25.87 -2.09 5.15
N LYS A 266 -26.20 -3.38 5.28
CA LYS A 266 -26.15 -4.14 6.55
C LYS A 266 -24.74 -4.58 6.95
N TYR A 267 -23.71 -3.99 6.34
CA TYR A 267 -22.30 -4.32 6.55
C TYR A 267 -21.47 -3.07 6.85
N CYS A 268 -20.25 -3.29 7.32
CA CYS A 268 -19.25 -2.24 7.52
C CYS A 268 -18.49 -1.96 6.22
N SER A 269 -18.38 -0.68 5.85
CA SER A 269 -17.59 -0.24 4.68
C SER A 269 -16.06 -0.28 4.90
N SER A 270 -15.60 -0.86 6.02
CA SER A 270 -14.21 -1.16 6.37
C SER A 270 -13.19 0.00 6.49
N ILE A 271 -13.40 1.16 5.87
CA ILE A 271 -12.39 2.24 5.80
C ILE A 271 -12.81 3.53 6.50
N CYS A 272 -14.11 3.73 6.76
CA CYS A 272 -14.69 4.99 7.24
C CYS A 272 -14.07 5.52 8.54
N CYS A 273 -13.87 4.66 9.55
CA CYS A 273 -13.28 5.10 10.82
C CYS A 273 -11.87 5.66 10.63
N MET A 274 -11.07 5.00 9.80
CA MET A 274 -9.69 5.42 9.52
C MET A 274 -9.64 6.65 8.60
N SER A 275 -10.55 6.74 7.61
CA SER A 275 -10.61 7.91 6.73
C SER A 275 -11.03 9.16 7.50
N SER A 276 -12.00 9.09 8.41
CA SER A 276 -12.39 10.24 9.23
C SER A 276 -11.31 10.67 10.22
N ALA A 277 -10.63 9.73 10.89
CA ALA A 277 -9.49 10.06 11.74
C ALA A 277 -8.39 10.78 10.94
N LYS A 278 -8.09 10.29 9.74
CA LYS A 278 -7.15 10.93 8.82
C LYS A 278 -7.61 12.33 8.42
N GLN A 279 -8.85 12.48 7.95
CA GLN A 279 -9.40 13.76 7.53
C GLN A 279 -9.40 14.79 8.68
N ALA A 280 -9.71 14.36 9.90
CA ALA A 280 -9.66 15.21 11.09
C ALA A 280 -8.23 15.66 11.43
N ILE A 281 -7.24 14.76 11.33
CA ILE A 281 -5.81 15.12 11.49
C ILE A 281 -5.41 16.14 10.43
N VAL A 282 -5.71 15.86 9.16
CA VAL A 282 -5.33 16.75 8.06
C VAL A 282 -6.01 18.11 8.20
N ALA A 283 -7.27 18.16 8.66
CA ALA A 283 -7.95 19.42 8.94
C ALA A 283 -7.22 20.24 10.03
N LYS A 284 -6.75 19.58 11.09
CA LYS A 284 -5.94 20.24 12.13
C LYS A 284 -4.53 20.63 11.68
N GLU A 285 -3.93 19.91 10.74
CA GLU A 285 -2.68 20.33 10.10
C GLU A 285 -2.85 21.63 9.31
N HIS A 286 -4.01 21.82 8.66
CA HIS A 286 -4.35 23.07 7.96
C HIS A 286 -4.72 24.19 8.93
N ALA A 287 -5.42 23.88 10.02
CA ALA A 287 -5.88 24.84 11.02
C ALA A 287 -5.71 24.27 12.44
N PRO A 288 -4.61 24.59 13.16
CA PRO A 288 -4.30 23.99 14.47
C PRO A 288 -5.36 24.23 15.57
N ASP A 289 -6.13 25.31 15.46
CA ASP A 289 -7.23 25.67 16.37
C ASP A 289 -8.57 25.01 16.01
N MET A 290 -8.63 24.24 14.92
CA MET A 290 -9.82 23.51 14.50
C MET A 290 -10.28 22.51 15.57
N GLU A 291 -11.56 22.54 15.90
CA GLU A 291 -12.23 21.54 16.72
C GLU A 291 -12.81 20.44 15.83
N CYS A 292 -12.41 19.19 16.05
CA CYS A 292 -12.88 18.04 15.29
C CYS A 292 -13.52 17.01 16.23
N SER A 293 -14.76 16.63 15.95
CA SER A 293 -15.51 15.61 16.69
C SER A 293 -15.90 14.45 15.77
N ILE A 294 -15.64 13.21 16.18
CA ILE A 294 -15.99 12.00 15.44
C ILE A 294 -17.07 11.24 16.22
N PHE A 295 -18.30 11.29 15.69
CA PHE A 295 -19.46 10.59 16.22
C PHE A 295 -19.49 9.16 15.70
N ASN A 296 -19.38 8.19 16.60
CA ASN A 296 -19.25 6.78 16.26
C ASN A 296 -20.07 5.89 17.18
N THR A 297 -20.48 4.71 16.68
CA THR A 297 -21.01 3.64 17.55
C THR A 297 -19.88 2.75 18.04
N GLU A 298 -18.91 2.47 17.16
CA GLU A 298 -17.69 1.73 17.46
C GLU A 298 -16.59 2.19 16.50
N ILE A 299 -15.34 2.29 16.97
CA ILE A 299 -14.19 2.51 16.09
C ILE A 299 -13.62 1.17 15.63
N ARG A 300 -13.46 1.02 14.30
CA ARG A 300 -12.93 -0.18 13.65
C ARG A 300 -11.60 0.12 12.99
N ALA A 301 -10.53 -0.07 13.75
CA ALA A 301 -9.14 0.16 13.37
C ALA A 301 -8.42 -1.16 13.07
N LYS A 302 -8.97 -1.94 12.12
CA LYS A 302 -8.43 -3.24 11.72
C LYS A 302 -7.25 -3.04 10.75
N GLY A 303 -6.04 -3.33 11.20
CA GLY A 303 -4.84 -3.18 10.37
C GLY A 303 -3.60 -2.90 11.21
N LYS A 304 -2.44 -3.14 10.61
CA LYS A 304 -1.15 -2.85 11.24
C LYS A 304 -1.03 -1.35 11.50
N ASN A 305 -0.75 -0.97 12.75
CA ASN A 305 -0.66 0.41 13.24
C ASN A 305 -1.94 1.25 13.15
N PHE A 306 -3.12 0.65 12.88
CA PHE A 306 -4.35 1.43 12.73
C PHE A 306 -4.89 1.90 14.08
N TYR A 307 -4.85 1.05 15.10
CA TYR A 307 -5.28 1.44 16.44
C TYR A 307 -4.37 2.54 17.02
N GLU A 308 -3.06 2.42 16.85
CA GLU A 308 -2.12 3.47 17.22
C GLU A 308 -2.39 4.79 16.49
N PHE A 309 -2.83 4.74 15.23
CA PHE A 309 -3.20 5.94 14.49
C PHE A 309 -4.45 6.62 15.08
N ILE A 310 -5.43 5.85 15.56
CA ILE A 310 -6.57 6.40 16.31
C ILE A 310 -6.11 7.04 17.62
N VAL A 311 -5.29 6.34 18.42
CA VAL A 311 -4.74 6.89 19.66
C VAL A 311 -3.95 8.16 19.41
N LYS A 312 -3.10 8.18 18.37
CA LYS A 312 -2.36 9.38 17.95
C LYS A 312 -3.30 10.54 17.62
N SER A 313 -4.37 10.27 16.88
CA SER A 313 -5.35 11.30 16.50
C SER A 313 -6.04 11.93 17.72
N GLU A 314 -6.29 11.14 18.76
CA GLU A 314 -6.90 11.58 20.00
C GLU A 314 -5.88 12.32 20.88
N GLU A 315 -4.74 11.70 21.19
CA GLU A 315 -3.76 12.21 22.17
C GLU A 315 -2.90 13.36 21.62
N GLU A 316 -2.42 13.29 20.38
CA GLU A 316 -1.51 14.32 19.82
C GLU A 316 -2.27 15.45 19.11
N TYR A 317 -3.40 15.15 18.49
CA TYR A 317 -4.19 16.13 17.73
C TYR A 317 -5.45 16.59 18.49
N GLY A 318 -5.83 15.97 19.61
CA GLY A 318 -6.98 16.40 20.40
C GLY A 318 -8.32 16.22 19.67
N ILE A 319 -8.42 15.23 18.78
CA ILE A 319 -9.68 14.89 18.10
C ILE A 319 -10.61 14.20 19.11
N GLN A 320 -11.84 14.69 19.22
CA GLN A 320 -12.81 14.17 20.17
C GLN A 320 -13.55 12.98 19.55
N TYR A 321 -13.54 11.83 20.22
CA TYR A 321 -14.33 10.67 19.82
C TYR A 321 -15.57 10.58 20.71
N ILE A 322 -16.74 10.79 20.11
CA ILE A 322 -18.02 10.76 20.83
C ILE A 322 -18.70 9.44 20.51
N ASN A 323 -18.86 8.60 21.53
CA ASN A 323 -19.56 7.32 21.45
C ASN A 323 -21.07 7.56 21.42
N GLY A 324 -21.62 7.70 20.22
CA GLY A 324 -22.95 8.23 20.00
C GLY A 324 -23.36 8.28 18.55
N LYS A 325 -24.62 7.93 18.24
CA LYS A 325 -25.19 8.10 16.91
C LYS A 325 -25.93 9.43 16.82
N VAL A 326 -25.62 10.22 15.79
CA VAL A 326 -26.39 11.43 15.47
C VAL A 326 -27.75 11.03 14.90
N GLY A 327 -28.81 11.39 15.61
CA GLY A 327 -30.18 11.11 15.22
C GLY A 327 -30.70 12.08 14.16
N LEU A 328 -30.41 13.36 14.33
CA LEU A 328 -30.96 14.47 13.53
C LEU A 328 -29.95 15.62 13.41
N VAL A 329 -29.91 16.25 12.24
CA VAL A 329 -29.21 17.53 12.03
C VAL A 329 -30.22 18.59 11.61
N LYS A 330 -30.18 19.76 12.24
CA LYS A 330 -30.98 20.93 11.85
C LYS A 330 -30.08 22.09 11.47
N VAL A 331 -30.51 22.87 10.48
CA VAL A 331 -29.83 24.12 10.12
C VAL A 331 -30.27 25.22 11.08
N ASN A 332 -29.32 25.92 11.68
CA ASN A 332 -29.58 27.12 12.46
C ASN A 332 -29.92 28.28 11.51
N PRO A 333 -31.15 28.84 11.55
CA PRO A 333 -31.59 29.86 10.61
C PRO A 333 -30.87 31.21 10.78
N LYS A 334 -30.14 31.43 11.88
CA LYS A 334 -29.47 32.71 12.17
C LYS A 334 -28.09 32.84 11.53
N ASN A 335 -27.34 31.74 11.48
CA ASN A 335 -25.93 31.73 11.07
C ASN A 335 -25.62 30.67 10.00
N GLY A 336 -26.54 29.75 9.69
CA GLY A 336 -26.34 28.66 8.74
C GLY A 336 -25.49 27.50 9.29
N ASN A 337 -25.24 27.45 10.59
CA ASN A 337 -24.52 26.34 11.22
C ASN A 337 -25.44 25.11 11.40
N LEU A 338 -24.85 23.98 11.71
CA LEU A 338 -25.50 22.68 11.77
C LEU A 338 -25.60 22.24 13.23
N ILE A 339 -26.83 22.15 13.75
CA ILE A 339 -27.13 21.69 15.10
C ILE A 339 -27.35 20.18 15.04
N LEU A 340 -26.46 19.43 15.68
CA LEU A 340 -26.51 17.97 15.79
C LEU A 340 -27.25 17.60 17.06
N TYR A 341 -28.18 16.65 16.95
CA TYR A 341 -28.83 15.99 18.09
C TYR A 341 -28.32 14.57 18.17
N TYR A 342 -27.66 14.23 19.27
CA TYR A 342 -27.01 12.93 19.45
C TYR A 342 -27.13 12.44 20.88
N GLU A 343 -27.07 11.13 21.01
CA GLU A 343 -26.87 10.45 22.30
C GLU A 343 -25.37 10.37 22.57
N ASP A 344 -24.93 10.72 23.78
CA ASP A 344 -23.58 10.46 24.29
C ASP A 344 -23.67 9.29 25.27
N ILE A 345 -23.35 8.09 24.77
CA ILE A 345 -23.47 6.84 25.53
C ILE A 345 -22.52 6.84 26.72
N ASP A 346 -21.34 7.45 26.56
CA ASP A 346 -20.31 7.47 27.61
C ASP A 346 -20.65 8.39 28.79
N LYS A 347 -21.66 9.25 28.62
CA LYS A 347 -22.21 10.15 29.65
C LYS A 347 -23.68 9.87 29.98
N ASN A 348 -24.30 8.91 29.29
CA ASN A 348 -25.72 8.55 29.39
C ASN A 348 -26.69 9.76 29.28
N ILE A 349 -26.45 10.65 28.31
CA ILE A 349 -27.27 11.85 28.07
C ILE A 349 -27.54 12.06 26.59
N VAL A 350 -28.62 12.80 26.29
CA VAL A 350 -28.88 13.34 24.95
C VAL A 350 -28.43 14.79 24.93
N GLU A 351 -27.53 15.13 24.02
CA GLU A 351 -26.98 16.46 23.86
C GLU A 351 -27.35 17.07 22.51
N GLN A 352 -27.12 18.38 22.41
CA GLN A 352 -27.07 19.08 21.14
C GLN A 352 -25.82 19.95 21.10
N ASP A 353 -25.19 20.03 19.94
CA ASP A 353 -24.01 20.86 19.71
C ASP A 353 -24.00 21.39 18.27
N GLU A 354 -23.35 22.53 18.06
CA GLU A 354 -23.42 23.31 16.83
C GLU A 354 -22.07 23.28 16.10
N TYR A 355 -22.09 22.98 14.80
CA TYR A 355 -20.92 22.76 13.96
C TYR A 355 -20.96 23.61 12.68
N ASP A 356 -19.79 23.95 12.15
CA ASP A 356 -19.67 24.69 10.89
C ASP A 356 -19.79 23.78 9.67
N LEU A 357 -19.20 22.58 9.75
CA LEU A 357 -19.26 21.55 8.74
C LEU A 357 -19.64 20.19 9.35
N VAL A 358 -20.35 19.40 8.56
CA VAL A 358 -20.69 18.01 8.89
C VAL A 358 -20.21 17.12 7.75
N ILE A 359 -19.38 16.14 8.06
CA ILE A 359 -18.81 15.21 7.11
C ILE A 359 -19.44 13.83 7.32
N LEU A 360 -20.11 13.32 6.30
CA LEU A 360 -20.77 12.02 6.30
C LEU A 360 -19.81 10.95 5.81
N ALA A 361 -19.46 10.01 6.68
CA ALA A 361 -18.74 8.80 6.28
C ALA A 361 -19.75 7.77 5.74
N SER A 362 -20.24 8.06 4.53
CA SER A 362 -21.29 7.31 3.82
C SER A 362 -20.91 5.88 3.47
N ALA A 363 -21.91 5.06 3.16
CA ALA A 363 -21.73 3.68 2.72
C ALA A 363 -21.02 3.58 1.37
N LEU A 364 -20.19 2.55 1.25
CA LEU A 364 -19.45 2.22 0.05
C LEU A 364 -19.91 0.86 -0.48
N PHE A 365 -20.10 0.75 -1.78
CA PHE A 365 -20.64 -0.45 -2.42
C PHE A 365 -20.07 -0.65 -3.83
N PRO A 366 -20.15 -1.85 -4.41
CA PRO A 366 -19.65 -2.10 -5.76
C PRO A 366 -20.32 -1.19 -6.79
N ASN A 367 -19.53 -0.73 -7.77
CA ASN A 367 -19.98 0.16 -8.84
C ASN A 367 -21.16 -0.41 -9.64
N LYS A 368 -22.09 0.40 -10.15
CA LYS A 368 -23.24 -0.13 -10.93
C LYS A 368 -22.83 -1.00 -12.12
N SER A 369 -21.75 -0.61 -12.83
CA SER A 369 -21.21 -1.38 -13.96
C SER A 369 -20.61 -2.73 -13.58
N TYR A 370 -20.32 -2.96 -12.29
CA TYR A 370 -19.93 -4.27 -11.78
C TYR A 370 -21.05 -5.29 -12.01
N TYR A 371 -22.29 -4.95 -11.64
CA TYR A 371 -23.43 -5.85 -11.80
C TYR A 371 -23.77 -6.09 -13.28
N GLU A 372 -23.66 -5.07 -14.13
CA GLU A 372 -23.84 -5.22 -15.59
C GLU A 372 -22.80 -6.16 -16.19
N LEU A 373 -21.54 -6.03 -15.78
CA LEU A 373 -20.47 -6.92 -16.23
C LEU A 373 -20.72 -8.36 -15.79
N LEU A 374 -21.18 -8.56 -14.56
CA LEU A 374 -21.39 -9.89 -13.99
C LEU A 374 -22.55 -10.67 -14.59
N GLN A 375 -23.47 -10.02 -15.30
CA GLN A 375 -24.50 -10.72 -16.09
C GLN A 375 -23.92 -11.61 -17.20
N ASN A 376 -22.64 -11.44 -17.56
CA ASN A 376 -21.95 -12.29 -18.51
C ASN A 376 -21.42 -13.59 -17.89
N PHE A 377 -21.51 -13.76 -16.57
CA PHE A 377 -21.00 -14.92 -15.85
C PHE A 377 -22.11 -15.59 -15.03
N ASP A 378 -21.95 -16.89 -14.80
CA ASP A 378 -22.86 -17.66 -13.95
C ASP A 378 -22.43 -17.55 -12.48
N VAL A 379 -22.78 -16.41 -11.87
CA VAL A 379 -22.38 -16.02 -10.51
C VAL A 379 -23.57 -15.68 -9.63
N GLU A 380 -23.44 -16.01 -8.35
CA GLU A 380 -24.40 -15.68 -7.30
C GLU A 380 -23.84 -14.62 -6.35
N PHE A 381 -24.75 -13.80 -5.83
CA PHE A 381 -24.43 -12.75 -4.86
C PHE A 381 -24.84 -13.17 -3.44
N ASP A 382 -24.08 -12.73 -2.45
CA ASP A 382 -24.43 -12.84 -1.05
C ASP A 382 -25.54 -11.84 -0.64
N GLU A 383 -25.99 -11.92 0.63
CA GLU A 383 -27.03 -11.01 1.15
C GLU A 383 -26.62 -9.53 1.19
N PHE A 384 -25.33 -9.23 0.94
CA PHE A 384 -24.74 -7.90 0.97
C PHE A 384 -24.50 -7.32 -0.43
N GLY A 385 -24.77 -8.09 -1.49
CA GLY A 385 -24.58 -7.69 -2.88
C GLY A 385 -23.15 -7.88 -3.40
N TYR A 386 -22.31 -8.65 -2.72
CA TYR A 386 -21.00 -9.07 -3.22
C TYR A 386 -21.09 -10.47 -3.83
N ILE A 387 -20.15 -10.81 -4.71
CA ILE A 387 -20.06 -12.17 -5.24
C ILE A 387 -19.72 -13.15 -4.11
N ASN A 388 -20.44 -14.27 -4.03
CA ASN A 388 -20.21 -15.27 -2.98
C ASN A 388 -18.92 -16.08 -3.21
N ASP A 389 -18.38 -16.70 -2.16
CA ASP A 389 -17.09 -17.38 -2.23
C ASP A 389 -17.11 -18.63 -3.15
N GLU A 390 -18.25 -19.31 -3.30
CA GLU A 390 -18.42 -20.44 -4.23
C GLU A 390 -18.32 -20.01 -5.69
N SER A 391 -18.99 -18.91 -6.04
CA SER A 391 -18.93 -18.32 -7.38
C SER A 391 -17.53 -17.80 -7.71
N ILE A 392 -16.82 -17.23 -6.73
CA ILE A 392 -15.41 -16.84 -6.90
C ILE A 392 -14.57 -18.06 -7.27
N LYS A 393 -14.67 -19.17 -6.52
CA LYS A 393 -13.89 -20.38 -6.80
C LYS A 393 -14.14 -20.90 -8.22
N LYS A 394 -15.41 -21.00 -8.62
CA LYS A 394 -15.81 -21.41 -9.97
C LYS A 394 -15.25 -20.48 -11.05
N CYS A 395 -15.34 -19.16 -10.84
CA CYS A 395 -14.75 -18.19 -11.77
C CYS A 395 -13.24 -18.37 -11.91
N GLU A 396 -12.53 -18.63 -10.81
CA GLU A 396 -11.08 -18.82 -10.85
C GLU A 396 -10.67 -20.11 -11.59
N GLU A 397 -11.48 -21.17 -11.53
CA GLU A 397 -11.34 -22.38 -12.36
C GLU A 397 -11.52 -22.07 -13.86
N ASP A 398 -12.35 -21.07 -14.17
CA ASP A 398 -12.57 -20.54 -15.52
C ASP A 398 -11.57 -19.41 -15.90
N ASN A 399 -10.46 -19.23 -15.18
CA ASN A 399 -9.49 -18.14 -15.39
C ASN A 399 -10.08 -16.71 -15.30
N ILE A 400 -11.15 -16.54 -14.50
CA ILE A 400 -11.80 -15.24 -14.20
C ILE A 400 -11.54 -14.88 -12.73
N PHE A 401 -10.87 -13.76 -12.50
CA PHE A 401 -10.38 -13.38 -11.19
C PHE A 401 -10.94 -12.04 -10.71
N PHE A 402 -11.03 -11.88 -9.39
CA PHE A 402 -11.54 -10.68 -8.74
C PHE A 402 -10.50 -10.08 -7.80
N THR A 403 -10.33 -8.76 -7.81
CA THR A 403 -9.38 -8.08 -6.93
C THR A 403 -9.83 -6.67 -6.52
N GLY A 404 -9.47 -6.26 -5.31
CA GLY A 404 -9.83 -4.95 -4.77
C GLY A 404 -11.24 -4.92 -4.19
N TYR A 405 -11.79 -3.72 -4.03
CA TYR A 405 -13.02 -3.51 -3.27
C TYR A 405 -14.25 -4.24 -3.85
N CYS A 406 -14.30 -4.47 -5.17
CA CYS A 406 -15.43 -5.15 -5.82
C CYS A 406 -15.63 -6.59 -5.32
N ARG A 407 -14.59 -7.23 -4.76
CA ARG A 407 -14.69 -8.56 -4.15
C ARG A 407 -15.36 -8.50 -2.77
N LYS A 408 -14.86 -7.64 -1.87
CA LYS A 408 -15.32 -7.41 -0.48
C LYS A 408 -14.75 -6.05 0.01
N PRO A 409 -15.39 -5.36 0.99
CA PRO A 409 -14.86 -4.14 1.59
C PRO A 409 -13.44 -4.27 2.13
N LYS A 410 -12.53 -3.40 1.69
CA LYS A 410 -11.11 -3.42 2.09
C LYS A 410 -10.42 -2.09 1.80
N ASP A 411 -9.21 -1.93 2.35
CA ASP A 411 -8.38 -0.74 2.15
C ASP A 411 -7.33 -0.93 1.04
N ILE A 412 -6.48 0.09 0.84
CA ILE A 412 -5.44 0.11 -0.19
C ILE A 412 -4.40 -1.03 -0.03
N PRO A 413 -3.73 -1.22 1.15
CA PRO A 413 -2.75 -2.29 1.33
C PRO A 413 -3.29 -3.67 0.96
N VAL A 414 -4.50 -4.00 1.43
CA VAL A 414 -5.10 -5.30 1.14
C VAL A 414 -5.45 -5.42 -0.34
N SER A 415 -5.94 -4.34 -0.96
CA SER A 415 -6.22 -4.31 -2.41
C SER A 415 -4.97 -4.48 -3.27
N VAL A 416 -3.84 -3.89 -2.87
CA VAL A 416 -2.54 -4.02 -3.57
C VAL A 416 -2.02 -5.45 -3.44
N ALA A 417 -2.02 -6.02 -2.21
CA ALA A 417 -1.60 -7.39 -1.99
C ALA A 417 -2.47 -8.41 -2.76
N GLU A 418 -3.79 -8.17 -2.81
CA GLU A 418 -4.74 -8.98 -3.59
C GLU A 418 -4.53 -8.82 -5.11
N GLY A 419 -4.10 -7.65 -5.58
CA GLY A 419 -3.71 -7.43 -6.97
C GLY A 419 -2.53 -8.33 -7.38
N SER A 420 -1.48 -8.35 -6.55
CA SER A 420 -0.34 -9.26 -6.74
C SER A 420 -0.74 -10.74 -6.62
N ALA A 421 -1.66 -11.07 -5.70
CA ALA A 421 -2.19 -12.42 -5.54
C ALA A 421 -2.91 -12.91 -6.80
N CYS A 422 -3.74 -12.04 -7.39
CA CYS A 422 -4.44 -12.30 -8.64
C CYS A 422 -3.45 -12.58 -9.78
N ALA A 423 -2.41 -11.75 -9.94
CA ALA A 423 -1.37 -11.97 -10.93
C ALA A 423 -0.63 -13.31 -10.75
N ALA A 424 -0.38 -13.71 -9.49
CA ALA A 424 0.28 -14.98 -9.17
C ALA A 424 -0.58 -16.20 -9.57
N LYS A 425 -1.90 -16.15 -9.33
CA LYS A 425 -2.82 -17.23 -9.69
C LYS A 425 -3.01 -17.36 -11.19
N ILE A 426 -3.07 -16.23 -11.91
CA ILE A 426 -3.09 -16.22 -13.37
C ILE A 426 -1.79 -16.80 -13.93
N SER A 427 -0.64 -16.40 -13.38
CA SER A 427 0.66 -16.94 -13.78
C SER A 427 0.74 -18.45 -13.56
N GLU A 428 0.15 -18.97 -12.48
CA GLU A 428 0.07 -20.43 -12.27
C GLU A 428 -0.68 -21.18 -13.37
N GLN A 429 -1.76 -20.60 -13.92
CA GLN A 429 -2.54 -21.21 -14.99
C GLN A 429 -1.92 -20.99 -16.38
N LEU A 430 -1.28 -19.85 -16.61
CA LEU A 430 -0.77 -19.42 -17.91
C LEU A 430 0.76 -19.51 -18.05
N TYR A 431 1.49 -20.03 -17.06
CA TYR A 431 2.97 -20.09 -17.11
C TYR A 431 3.55 -20.73 -18.39
N PRO A 432 2.91 -21.70 -19.08
CA PRO A 432 3.49 -22.30 -20.28
C PRO A 432 3.64 -21.30 -21.44
N VAL A 433 2.79 -20.27 -21.51
CA VAL A 433 2.74 -19.26 -22.58
C VAL A 433 3.31 -17.91 -22.16
N ARG A 434 4.03 -17.86 -21.02
CA ARG A 434 4.70 -16.65 -20.56
C ARG A 434 5.76 -16.20 -21.58
N PHE A 435 5.93 -14.88 -21.71
CA PHE A 435 6.85 -14.20 -22.61
C PHE A 435 6.56 -14.34 -24.13
N GLU A 436 5.48 -15.03 -24.55
CA GLU A 436 5.18 -15.21 -25.98
C GLU A 436 4.76 -13.91 -26.70
N GLN A 437 4.04 -13.01 -26.00
CA GLN A 437 3.53 -11.75 -26.56
C GLN A 437 4.21 -10.49 -25.99
N ILE A 438 5.27 -10.67 -25.20
CA ILE A 438 6.03 -9.56 -24.61
C ILE A 438 6.98 -8.93 -25.65
N LYS A 439 7.05 -7.61 -25.64
CA LYS A 439 8.02 -6.80 -26.37
C LYS A 439 9.15 -6.39 -25.43
N ASP A 440 10.38 -6.49 -25.92
CA ASP A 440 11.55 -5.95 -25.25
C ASP A 440 11.52 -4.41 -25.23
N VAL A 441 11.88 -3.82 -24.10
CA VAL A 441 12.04 -2.36 -23.98
C VAL A 441 13.37 -1.96 -24.60
N THR A 442 13.34 -1.24 -25.73
CA THR A 442 14.54 -0.70 -26.38
C THR A 442 14.72 0.78 -26.04
N TYR A 443 15.89 1.13 -25.51
CA TYR A 443 16.29 2.52 -25.26
C TYR A 443 17.15 3.05 -26.40
N PRO A 444 17.16 4.38 -26.66
CA PRO A 444 18.13 4.97 -27.58
C PRO A 444 19.58 4.74 -27.11
N PRO A 445 20.57 4.80 -28.01
CA PRO A 445 21.97 4.70 -27.63
C PRO A 445 22.35 5.72 -26.55
N GLU A 446 23.14 5.28 -25.57
CA GLU A 446 23.61 6.17 -24.49
C GLU A 446 24.54 7.25 -25.07
N ILE A 447 24.25 8.51 -24.75
CA ILE A 447 25.08 9.67 -25.06
C ILE A 447 26.37 9.52 -24.26
N PRO A 448 27.55 9.40 -24.92
CA PRO A 448 28.80 9.25 -24.20
C PRO A 448 29.12 10.54 -23.44
N VAL A 449 29.46 10.41 -22.17
CA VAL A 449 29.96 11.52 -21.36
C VAL A 449 31.30 11.11 -20.74
N GLY A 450 32.35 11.75 -21.22
CA GLY A 450 33.72 11.59 -20.76
C GLY A 450 34.04 12.43 -19.51
N PRO A 451 35.19 12.17 -18.88
CA PRO A 451 35.67 12.95 -17.74
C PRO A 451 36.09 14.38 -18.09
N ASP A 452 36.42 14.64 -19.36
CA ASP A 452 36.89 15.95 -19.86
C ASP A 452 35.77 16.80 -20.50
N ASP A 453 34.54 16.27 -20.58
CA ASP A 453 33.41 17.00 -21.14
C ASP A 453 32.95 18.11 -20.18
N GLU A 454 32.76 19.32 -20.70
CA GLU A 454 32.23 20.43 -19.90
C GLU A 454 30.79 20.11 -19.42
N PRO A 455 30.52 20.17 -18.10
CA PRO A 455 29.19 19.90 -17.57
C PRO A 455 28.15 20.91 -18.05
N ARG A 456 27.04 20.40 -18.58
CA ARG A 456 25.87 21.16 -19.05
C ARG A 456 24.65 20.61 -18.33
N VAL A 457 24.25 21.31 -17.27
CA VAL A 457 23.22 20.87 -16.33
C VAL A 457 21.89 21.52 -16.67
N GLY A 458 20.85 20.72 -16.84
CA GLY A 458 19.45 21.19 -16.82
C GLY A 458 18.88 21.11 -15.42
N ILE A 459 18.11 22.12 -15.01
CA ILE A 459 17.44 22.15 -13.70
C ILE A 459 15.94 22.37 -13.89
N LEU A 460 15.12 21.48 -13.35
CA LEU A 460 13.67 21.64 -13.30
C LEU A 460 13.21 21.82 -11.86
N VAL A 461 12.58 22.96 -11.54
CA VAL A 461 12.07 23.28 -10.19
C VAL A 461 10.56 23.01 -10.12
N CYS A 462 10.15 22.04 -9.30
CA CYS A 462 8.75 21.64 -9.19
C CYS A 462 7.98 22.51 -8.18
N GLN A 463 6.77 22.94 -8.53
CA GLN A 463 5.85 23.58 -7.61
C GLN A 463 5.02 22.57 -6.79
N CYS A 464 4.77 21.38 -7.35
CA CYS A 464 4.00 20.30 -6.71
C CYS A 464 2.62 20.78 -6.21
N GLY A 465 1.90 21.55 -7.01
CA GLY A 465 0.71 22.24 -6.54
C GLY A 465 1.10 23.41 -5.63
N ILE A 466 0.42 23.52 -4.49
CA ILE A 466 0.81 24.42 -3.41
C ILE A 466 1.80 23.80 -2.42
N ASN A 467 2.15 22.51 -2.58
CA ASN A 467 3.01 21.83 -1.62
C ASN A 467 4.43 22.40 -1.56
N ILE A 468 4.98 22.83 -2.70
CA ILE A 468 6.25 23.58 -2.77
C ILE A 468 5.94 25.03 -3.10
N GLY A 469 5.20 25.28 -4.19
CA GLY A 469 4.90 26.64 -4.67
C GLY A 469 4.09 27.52 -3.71
N GLY A 470 3.43 26.94 -2.70
CA GLY A 470 2.72 27.69 -1.66
C GLY A 470 3.63 28.23 -0.56
N VAL A 471 4.89 27.80 -0.48
CA VAL A 471 5.85 28.19 0.56
C VAL A 471 7.17 28.68 -0.05
N VAL A 472 7.71 27.94 -1.00
CA VAL A 472 8.95 28.27 -1.72
C VAL A 472 8.60 29.05 -2.98
N ASP A 473 9.20 30.24 -3.14
CA ASP A 473 9.10 31.04 -4.36
C ASP A 473 9.94 30.42 -5.47
N THR A 474 9.34 29.48 -6.22
CA THR A 474 10.03 28.70 -7.25
C THR A 474 10.55 29.56 -8.39
N THR A 475 9.88 30.67 -8.71
CA THR A 475 10.34 31.63 -9.71
C THR A 475 11.67 32.27 -9.28
N LYS A 476 11.77 32.76 -8.03
CA LYS A 476 13.05 33.28 -7.49
C LYS A 476 14.14 32.21 -7.44
N VAL A 477 13.78 30.97 -7.13
CA VAL A 477 14.74 29.86 -7.15
C VAL A 477 15.30 29.67 -8.56
N VAL A 478 14.44 29.62 -9.59
CA VAL A 478 14.85 29.50 -11.00
C VAL A 478 15.74 30.68 -11.42
N GLU A 479 15.36 31.91 -11.10
CA GLU A 479 16.16 33.11 -11.39
C GLU A 479 17.55 33.08 -10.76
N TYR A 480 17.68 32.52 -9.56
CA TYR A 480 18.95 32.33 -8.87
C TYR A 480 19.80 31.24 -9.53
N VAL A 481 19.25 30.03 -9.69
CA VAL A 481 20.01 28.86 -10.15
C VAL A 481 20.43 28.99 -11.62
N SER A 482 19.66 29.71 -12.44
CA SER A 482 20.00 30.00 -13.85
C SER A 482 21.32 30.77 -14.02
N LYS A 483 21.80 31.44 -12.96
CA LYS A 483 23.04 32.23 -12.98
C LYS A 483 24.25 31.45 -12.46
N LEU A 484 24.06 30.22 -11.99
CA LEU A 484 25.14 29.40 -11.44
C LEU A 484 26.00 28.80 -12.57
N PRO A 485 27.31 28.58 -12.34
CA PRO A 485 28.17 27.91 -13.31
C PRO A 485 27.63 26.55 -13.73
N TYR A 486 27.90 26.15 -14.98
CA TYR A 486 27.48 24.88 -15.59
C TYR A 486 25.97 24.68 -15.80
N VAL A 487 25.12 25.60 -15.33
CA VAL A 487 23.66 25.55 -15.60
C VAL A 487 23.40 26.06 -17.01
N ALA A 488 23.03 25.15 -17.90
CA ALA A 488 22.73 25.46 -19.30
C ALA A 488 21.29 25.95 -19.49
N HIS A 489 20.36 25.41 -18.70
CA HIS A 489 18.95 25.84 -18.70
C HIS A 489 18.29 25.51 -17.36
N ALA A 490 17.41 26.38 -16.89
CA ALA A 490 16.57 26.12 -15.73
C ALA A 490 15.17 26.69 -15.93
N GLU A 491 14.15 25.96 -15.50
CA GLU A 491 12.76 26.40 -15.54
C GLU A 491 11.94 25.78 -14.41
N GLU A 492 10.79 26.38 -14.12
CA GLU A 492 9.83 25.83 -13.17
C GLU A 492 8.77 24.98 -13.89
N ASN A 493 8.22 24.00 -13.18
CA ASN A 493 7.10 23.21 -13.66
C ASN A 493 6.08 22.94 -12.54
N MET A 494 4.80 22.86 -12.88
CA MET A 494 3.72 22.62 -11.93
C MET A 494 3.87 21.25 -11.24
N TYR A 495 4.09 20.19 -12.03
CA TYR A 495 4.21 18.81 -11.55
C TYR A 495 5.30 18.06 -12.33
N SER A 496 6.55 18.08 -11.86
CA SER A 496 7.66 17.44 -12.58
C SER A 496 7.51 15.92 -12.77
N CYS A 497 6.67 15.24 -11.98
CA CYS A 497 6.44 13.79 -12.12
C CYS A 497 5.37 13.42 -13.16
N SER A 498 4.69 14.40 -13.77
CA SER A 498 3.68 14.13 -14.79
C SER A 498 4.30 13.58 -16.09
N SER A 499 3.49 12.96 -16.93
CA SER A 499 3.95 12.38 -18.20
C SER A 499 4.38 13.45 -19.21
N ASP A 500 3.67 14.57 -19.30
CA ASP A 500 4.03 15.73 -20.11
C ASP A 500 5.39 16.33 -19.68
N SER A 501 5.63 16.43 -18.38
CA SER A 501 6.92 16.91 -17.87
C SER A 501 8.08 15.97 -18.23
N GLN A 502 7.82 14.67 -18.34
CA GLN A 502 8.86 13.72 -18.74
C GLN A 502 9.22 13.87 -20.23
N GLU A 503 8.25 14.16 -21.09
CA GLU A 503 8.52 14.56 -22.48
C GLU A 503 9.30 15.88 -22.54
N GLN A 504 8.91 16.86 -21.74
CA GLN A 504 9.63 18.14 -21.60
C GLN A 504 11.09 17.93 -21.18
N ILE A 505 11.38 17.07 -20.20
CA ILE A 505 12.75 16.73 -19.81
C ILE A 505 13.54 16.14 -20.98
N LYS A 506 12.94 15.23 -21.76
CA LYS A 506 13.58 14.63 -22.95
C LYS A 506 13.87 15.69 -24.03
N GLU A 507 12.95 16.63 -24.22
CA GLU A 507 13.13 17.75 -25.14
C GLU A 507 14.21 18.73 -24.66
N MET A 508 14.24 19.08 -23.37
CA MET A 508 15.28 19.92 -22.77
C MET A 508 16.66 19.31 -22.97
N ILE A 509 16.81 18.01 -22.71
CA ILE A 509 18.09 17.29 -22.88
C ILE A 509 18.61 17.46 -24.31
N LYS A 510 17.75 17.32 -25.31
CA LYS A 510 18.12 17.48 -26.72
C LYS A 510 18.36 18.94 -27.12
N LYS A 511 17.45 19.84 -26.72
CA LYS A 511 17.45 21.25 -27.15
C LYS A 511 18.65 22.02 -26.61
N TYR A 512 19.05 21.75 -25.38
CA TYR A 512 20.16 22.45 -24.71
C TYR A 512 21.43 21.60 -24.62
N ASP A 513 21.49 20.47 -25.33
CA ASP A 513 22.63 19.53 -25.32
C ASP A 513 23.09 19.17 -23.90
N LEU A 514 22.13 18.82 -23.03
CA LEU A 514 22.41 18.59 -21.62
C LEU A 514 23.10 17.24 -21.42
N ASN A 515 24.13 17.21 -20.59
CA ASN A 515 24.82 15.98 -20.19
C ASN A 515 24.61 15.64 -18.71
N ARG A 516 23.87 16.46 -17.96
CA ARG A 516 23.50 16.24 -16.56
C ARG A 516 22.12 16.84 -16.30
N PHE A 517 21.40 16.30 -15.30
CA PHE A 517 20.07 16.83 -14.98
C PHE A 517 19.79 16.86 -13.47
N ILE A 518 19.09 17.89 -13.01
CA ILE A 518 18.56 18.04 -11.66
C ILE A 518 17.07 18.25 -11.74
N VAL A 519 16.33 17.55 -10.87
CA VAL A 519 14.95 17.93 -10.56
C VAL A 519 14.92 18.35 -9.09
N ALA A 520 14.47 19.56 -8.79
CA ALA A 520 14.25 20.03 -7.43
C ALA A 520 12.77 19.87 -7.10
N SER A 521 12.42 18.85 -6.29
CA SER A 521 11.04 18.51 -5.99
C SER A 521 10.89 17.77 -4.64
N CYS A 522 10.38 16.54 -4.68
CA CYS A 522 10.05 15.68 -3.56
C CYS A 522 11.22 14.77 -3.14
N THR A 523 10.91 13.73 -2.37
CA THR A 523 11.89 12.74 -1.90
C THR A 523 12.42 11.81 -3.00
N PRO A 524 13.74 11.54 -3.07
CA PRO A 524 14.33 10.56 -4.00
C PRO A 524 13.83 9.15 -3.77
N ARG A 525 13.30 8.85 -2.56
CA ARG A 525 12.79 7.53 -2.21
C ARG A 525 11.63 7.05 -3.09
N THR A 526 10.88 7.97 -3.68
CA THR A 526 9.67 7.65 -4.47
C THR A 526 9.85 7.88 -5.96
N HIS A 527 10.43 9.02 -6.37
CA HIS A 527 10.43 9.44 -7.78
C HIS A 527 11.78 9.36 -8.49
N GLU A 528 12.89 9.08 -7.79
CA GLU A 528 14.19 8.93 -8.47
C GLU A 528 14.16 7.88 -9.60
N PRO A 529 13.56 6.67 -9.43
CA PRO A 529 13.48 5.70 -10.50
C PRO A 529 12.74 6.21 -11.74
N LEU A 530 11.69 7.00 -11.56
CA LEU A 530 10.90 7.60 -12.63
C LEU A 530 11.77 8.53 -13.49
N PHE A 531 12.47 9.47 -12.85
CA PHE A 531 13.33 10.42 -13.55
C PHE A 531 14.54 9.76 -14.20
N ARG A 532 15.15 8.78 -13.52
CA ARG A 532 16.24 7.98 -14.10
C ARG A 532 15.80 7.26 -15.38
N ASN A 533 14.59 6.68 -15.40
CA ASN A 533 14.06 6.07 -16.62
C ASN A 533 13.82 7.11 -17.73
N THR A 534 13.30 8.29 -17.39
CA THR A 534 13.13 9.39 -18.35
C THR A 534 14.43 9.85 -18.98
N LEU A 535 15.52 9.94 -18.21
CA LEU A 535 16.85 10.22 -18.76
C LEU A 535 17.31 9.11 -19.70
N ARG A 536 17.11 7.84 -19.33
CA ARG A 536 17.46 6.68 -20.16
C ARG A 536 16.73 6.72 -21.51
N GLU A 537 15.46 7.13 -21.52
CA GLU A 537 14.70 7.36 -22.76
C GLU A 537 15.17 8.58 -23.56
N ALA A 538 15.84 9.55 -22.94
CA ALA A 538 16.51 10.64 -23.64
C ALA A 538 17.88 10.22 -24.21
N GLY A 539 18.38 9.03 -23.85
CA GLY A 539 19.75 8.58 -24.14
C GLY A 539 20.78 9.02 -23.09
N LEU A 540 20.38 9.71 -22.02
CA LEU A 540 21.31 10.13 -20.97
C LEU A 540 21.45 9.04 -19.89
N ASN A 541 22.68 8.80 -19.42
CA ASN A 541 22.93 7.80 -18.39
C ASN A 541 22.15 8.14 -17.09
N PRO A 542 21.42 7.19 -16.49
CA PRO A 542 20.54 7.46 -15.35
C PRO A 542 21.28 7.91 -14.08
N PHE A 543 22.60 7.70 -13.99
CA PHE A 543 23.40 8.12 -12.84
C PHE A 543 24.02 9.52 -12.99
N LEU A 544 23.65 10.23 -14.06
CA LEU A 544 23.98 11.64 -14.32
C LEU A 544 22.88 12.60 -13.83
N PHE A 545 22.16 12.15 -12.80
CA PHE A 545 20.95 12.75 -12.26
C PHE A 545 21.01 12.89 -10.75
N GLU A 546 20.42 13.96 -10.22
CA GLU A 546 20.07 14.09 -8.80
C GLU A 546 18.65 14.63 -8.61
N LEU A 547 17.94 14.07 -7.64
CA LEU A 547 16.68 14.63 -7.16
C LEU A 547 16.93 15.42 -5.87
N VAL A 548 16.74 16.73 -5.93
CA VAL A 548 16.92 17.63 -4.78
C VAL A 548 15.59 17.77 -4.05
N ASN A 549 15.57 17.39 -2.78
CA ASN A 549 14.36 17.42 -1.97
C ASN A 549 14.13 18.81 -1.37
N ILE A 550 13.28 19.61 -2.03
CA ILE A 550 12.85 20.94 -1.58
C ILE A 550 11.40 20.93 -1.06
N ARG A 551 10.84 19.74 -0.80
CA ARG A 551 9.49 19.58 -0.26
C ARG A 551 9.50 19.04 1.16
N ASP A 552 9.74 17.74 1.28
CA ASP A 552 9.72 17.01 2.54
C ASP A 552 10.82 17.53 3.50
N GLN A 553 11.93 18.01 2.94
CA GLN A 553 13.05 18.58 3.70
C GLN A 553 13.04 20.11 3.76
N ASP A 554 12.06 20.80 3.16
CA ASP A 554 12.05 22.26 3.07
C ASP A 554 10.63 22.84 3.17
N SER A 555 9.88 22.93 2.06
CA SER A 555 8.57 23.60 2.05
C SER A 555 7.59 23.09 3.12
N TRP A 556 7.50 21.78 3.33
CA TRP A 556 6.55 21.19 4.29
C TRP A 556 6.90 21.47 5.76
N VAL A 557 8.19 21.63 6.07
CA VAL A 557 8.67 21.84 7.44
C VAL A 557 8.85 23.32 7.78
N HIS A 558 8.82 24.20 6.76
CA HIS A 558 9.11 25.63 6.87
C HIS A 558 7.94 26.52 6.40
N GLN A 559 6.70 26.03 6.49
CA GLN A 559 5.49 26.73 6.03
C GLN A 559 5.32 28.14 6.64
N LYS A 560 5.87 28.36 7.83
CA LYS A 560 5.80 29.64 8.55
C LYS A 560 6.95 30.60 8.20
N GLU A 561 7.93 30.15 7.43
CA GLU A 561 9.17 30.88 7.12
C GLU A 561 9.47 30.84 5.59
N PRO A 562 8.55 31.30 4.72
CA PRO A 562 8.65 31.12 3.26
C PRO A 562 9.90 31.77 2.63
N GLU A 563 10.37 32.89 3.18
CA GLU A 563 11.60 33.56 2.71
C GLU A 563 12.85 32.69 2.98
N GLU A 564 12.97 32.13 4.20
CA GLU A 564 14.08 31.25 4.55
C GLU A 564 13.96 29.88 3.87
N ALA A 565 12.74 29.37 3.65
CA ALA A 565 12.50 28.19 2.83
C ALA A 565 12.99 28.40 1.38
N THR A 566 12.68 29.54 0.77
CA THR A 566 13.15 29.88 -0.57
C THR A 566 14.68 29.92 -0.65
N LYS A 567 15.32 30.54 0.34
CA LYS A 567 16.78 30.60 0.44
C LYS A 567 17.39 29.21 0.62
N LYS A 568 16.79 28.37 1.46
CA LYS A 568 17.21 26.99 1.68
C LYS A 568 17.06 26.14 0.40
N ALA A 569 15.99 26.31 -0.37
CA ALA A 569 15.83 25.65 -1.67
C ALA A 569 16.97 26.01 -2.64
N CYS A 570 17.34 27.29 -2.71
CA CYS A 570 18.52 27.75 -3.48
C CYS A 570 19.82 27.09 -3.00
N ASP A 571 20.03 27.01 -1.69
CA ASP A 571 21.22 26.38 -1.10
C ASP A 571 21.27 24.87 -1.40
N LEU A 572 20.15 24.17 -1.26
CA LEU A 572 20.04 22.75 -1.57
C LEU A 572 20.36 22.48 -3.04
N ILE A 573 19.78 23.23 -3.97
CA ILE A 573 20.06 23.04 -5.41
C ILE A 573 21.52 23.33 -5.70
N ARG A 574 22.08 24.41 -5.13
CA ARG A 574 23.50 24.76 -5.29
C ARG A 574 24.42 23.65 -4.78
N MET A 575 24.13 23.05 -3.62
CA MET A 575 24.88 21.93 -3.06
C MET A 575 24.89 20.72 -4.00
N TYR A 576 23.72 20.33 -4.51
CA TYR A 576 23.60 19.19 -5.42
C TYR A 576 24.15 19.48 -6.82
N LEU A 577 24.10 20.72 -7.29
CA LEU A 577 24.77 21.13 -8.53
C LEU A 577 26.28 20.83 -8.48
N ALA A 578 26.95 21.15 -7.36
CA ALA A 578 28.35 20.78 -7.14
C ALA A 578 28.60 19.26 -7.26
N LYS A 579 27.68 18.44 -6.73
CA LYS A 579 27.75 16.98 -6.83
C LYS A 579 27.58 16.53 -8.28
N VAL A 580 26.54 17.04 -8.95
CA VAL A 580 26.13 16.67 -10.32
C VAL A 580 27.20 16.95 -11.36
N VAL A 581 27.87 18.09 -11.26
CA VAL A 581 29.01 18.49 -12.09
C VAL A 581 30.14 17.44 -12.02
N ASN A 582 30.26 16.71 -10.91
CA ASN A 582 31.27 15.69 -10.68
C ASN A 582 30.74 14.24 -10.84
N LEU A 583 29.50 14.05 -11.30
CA LEU A 583 28.97 12.71 -11.57
C LEU A 583 29.63 12.10 -12.81
N ALA A 584 29.68 10.78 -12.83
CA ALA A 584 30.15 9.99 -13.97
C ALA A 584 29.11 8.91 -14.29
N PRO A 585 28.97 8.51 -15.57
CA PRO A 585 28.08 7.43 -15.97
C PRO A 585 28.33 6.16 -15.14
N GLN A 586 27.27 5.50 -14.68
CA GLN A 586 27.39 4.18 -14.03
C GLN A 586 26.58 3.14 -14.79
N GLN A 587 26.98 1.88 -14.63
CA GLN A 587 26.29 0.74 -15.21
C GLN A 587 25.73 -0.11 -14.10
N LYS A 588 24.47 -0.52 -14.28
CA LYS A 588 23.87 -1.59 -13.48
C LYS A 588 24.52 -2.91 -13.86
N ILE A 589 24.59 -3.81 -12.90
CA ILE A 589 25.21 -5.13 -13.10
C ILE A 589 24.08 -6.14 -13.25
N LYS A 590 24.06 -6.87 -14.36
CA LYS A 590 23.16 -8.01 -14.54
C LYS A 590 23.68 -9.19 -13.72
N VAL A 591 22.81 -9.74 -12.89
CA VAL A 591 23.06 -10.94 -12.11
C VAL A 591 22.04 -12.00 -12.49
N LYS A 592 22.50 -13.25 -12.64
CA LYS A 592 21.61 -14.39 -12.85
C LYS A 592 20.78 -14.64 -11.59
N VAL A 593 19.54 -15.07 -11.78
CA VAL A 593 18.62 -15.43 -10.71
C VAL A 593 18.46 -16.95 -10.71
N GLU A 594 18.82 -17.58 -9.60
CA GLU A 594 18.54 -18.99 -9.35
C GLU A 594 17.03 -19.21 -9.30
N LYS A 595 16.53 -20.20 -10.06
CA LYS A 595 15.08 -20.49 -10.18
C LYS A 595 14.56 -21.33 -9.01
N ALA A 596 14.93 -20.93 -7.80
CA ALA A 596 14.55 -21.58 -6.56
C ALA A 596 14.13 -20.54 -5.51
N THR A 597 13.12 -20.85 -4.70
CA THR A 597 12.68 -20.01 -3.57
C THR A 597 12.86 -20.74 -2.24
N LEU A 598 13.34 -20.04 -1.22
CA LEU A 598 13.23 -20.45 0.18
C LEU A 598 11.93 -19.91 0.78
N ILE A 599 11.15 -20.77 1.43
CA ILE A 599 9.98 -20.39 2.23
C ILE A 599 10.29 -20.70 3.69
N ILE A 600 10.15 -19.71 4.56
CA ILE A 600 10.50 -19.80 5.99
C ILE A 600 9.21 -19.80 6.83
N GLY A 601 8.81 -20.99 7.29
CA GLY A 601 7.59 -21.23 8.06
C GLY A 601 6.53 -21.95 7.23
N GLY A 602 6.19 -23.15 7.64
CA GLY A 602 5.27 -24.09 6.99
C GLY A 602 3.81 -23.97 7.44
N GLY A 603 3.37 -22.81 7.91
CA GLY A 603 1.95 -22.51 8.13
C GLY A 603 1.18 -22.36 6.82
N ILE A 604 -0.13 -22.08 6.89
CA ILE A 604 -0.98 -21.91 5.70
C ILE A 604 -0.38 -20.92 4.69
N ALA A 605 0.20 -19.81 5.15
CA ALA A 605 0.85 -18.83 4.27
C ALA A 605 2.01 -19.45 3.46
N GLY A 606 2.90 -20.19 4.13
CA GLY A 606 4.03 -20.85 3.47
C GLY A 606 3.58 -21.98 2.54
N VAL A 607 2.57 -22.75 2.93
CA VAL A 607 2.00 -23.82 2.10
C VAL A 607 1.38 -23.26 0.82
N MET A 608 0.57 -22.20 0.89
CA MET A 608 -0.05 -21.61 -0.30
C MET A 608 1.00 -20.99 -1.24
N ALA A 609 1.99 -20.26 -0.68
CA ALA A 609 3.07 -19.69 -1.48
C ALA A 609 3.91 -20.79 -2.15
N ALA A 610 4.21 -21.88 -1.44
CA ALA A 610 4.93 -23.03 -1.97
C ALA A 610 4.19 -23.69 -3.13
N ASN A 611 2.87 -23.90 -2.96
CA ASN A 611 2.06 -24.55 -3.98
C ASN A 611 2.02 -23.74 -5.27
N ASN A 612 1.74 -22.44 -5.19
CA ASN A 612 1.69 -21.56 -6.34
C ASN A 612 3.02 -21.52 -7.11
N LEU A 613 4.15 -21.40 -6.39
CA LEU A 613 5.48 -21.41 -7.03
C LEU A 613 5.82 -22.76 -7.65
N ALA A 614 5.52 -23.85 -6.94
CA ALA A 614 5.81 -25.20 -7.41
C ALA A 614 4.96 -25.59 -8.63
N ASN A 615 3.70 -25.15 -8.68
CA ASN A 615 2.80 -25.38 -9.82
C ASN A 615 3.24 -24.62 -11.08
N GLN A 616 3.94 -23.49 -10.92
CA GLN A 616 4.62 -22.78 -12.01
C GLN A 616 5.95 -23.44 -12.44
N GLY A 617 6.35 -24.53 -11.80
CA GLY A 617 7.59 -25.26 -12.11
C GLY A 617 8.85 -24.74 -11.42
N PHE A 618 8.75 -23.78 -10.50
CA PHE A 618 9.92 -23.31 -9.75
C PHE A 618 10.33 -24.29 -8.66
N LYS A 619 11.62 -24.34 -8.32
CA LYS A 619 12.10 -25.15 -7.20
C LYS A 619 11.77 -24.47 -5.87
N VAL A 620 11.30 -25.21 -4.88
CA VAL A 620 10.94 -24.67 -3.57
C VAL A 620 11.66 -25.42 -2.46
N HIS A 621 12.28 -24.68 -1.55
CA HIS A 621 12.77 -25.19 -0.27
C HIS A 621 11.87 -24.63 0.83
N LEU A 622 11.07 -25.47 1.49
CA LEU A 622 10.21 -25.04 2.59
C LEU A 622 10.84 -25.51 3.91
N VAL A 623 11.17 -24.57 4.79
CA VAL A 623 11.77 -24.85 6.10
C VAL A 623 10.74 -24.61 7.20
N GLU A 624 10.54 -25.64 8.03
CA GLU A 624 9.64 -25.61 9.19
C GLU A 624 10.38 -26.12 10.44
N THR A 625 10.20 -25.40 11.53
CA THR A 625 10.78 -25.73 12.84
C THR A 625 10.07 -26.89 13.53
N LYS A 626 8.76 -27.05 13.34
CA LYS A 626 7.97 -28.19 13.82
C LYS A 626 8.22 -29.42 12.94
N SER A 627 7.84 -30.59 13.45
CA SER A 627 7.90 -31.85 12.69
C SER A 627 6.85 -31.96 11.60
N THR A 628 5.84 -31.07 11.60
CA THR A 628 4.70 -31.09 10.67
C THR A 628 4.42 -29.70 10.10
N LEU A 629 3.83 -29.65 8.91
CA LEU A 629 3.32 -28.43 8.28
C LEU A 629 1.90 -28.09 8.78
N GLY A 630 1.39 -26.94 8.35
CA GLY A 630 0.03 -26.45 8.60
C GLY A 630 -0.06 -25.31 9.60
N GLY A 631 0.91 -25.23 10.53
CA GLY A 631 0.97 -24.18 11.55
C GLY A 631 -0.33 -24.07 12.36
N ASN A 632 -0.66 -22.85 12.79
CA ASN A 632 -1.82 -22.62 13.67
C ASN A 632 -3.17 -23.04 13.05
N SER A 633 -3.27 -23.05 11.71
CA SER A 633 -4.51 -23.33 10.99
C SER A 633 -4.98 -24.79 11.09
N LEU A 634 -4.06 -25.75 11.25
CA LEU A 634 -4.43 -27.16 11.50
C LEU A 634 -4.71 -27.48 12.97
N GLU A 635 -4.33 -26.57 13.87
CA GLU A 635 -4.51 -26.76 15.31
C GLU A 635 -5.93 -26.34 15.76
N PHE A 636 -6.52 -25.27 15.20
CA PHE A 636 -7.88 -24.80 15.55
C PHE A 636 -8.99 -25.85 15.32
N ILE A 637 -9.82 -26.19 16.32
CA ILE A 637 -10.88 -27.22 16.17
C ILE A 637 -11.87 -26.92 15.04
N ASN A 638 -12.41 -25.70 15.01
CA ASN A 638 -13.32 -25.25 13.96
C ASN A 638 -12.66 -24.16 13.12
N LEU A 639 -12.74 -24.32 11.79
CA LEU A 639 -12.42 -23.28 10.82
C LEU A 639 -13.75 -22.72 10.31
N TYR A 640 -14.53 -22.12 11.21
CA TYR A 640 -15.78 -21.48 10.83
C TYR A 640 -15.47 -20.36 9.82
N ASP A 641 -16.25 -20.33 8.75
CA ASP A 641 -16.23 -19.25 7.76
C ASP A 641 -14.85 -18.97 7.14
N LEU A 642 -14.14 -20.05 6.83
CA LEU A 642 -12.97 -19.99 5.96
C LEU A 642 -13.34 -20.38 4.54
N PRO A 643 -12.64 -19.83 3.53
CA PRO A 643 -12.75 -20.34 2.17
C PRO A 643 -12.31 -21.81 2.06
N PHE A 644 -11.62 -22.37 3.06
CA PHE A 644 -11.09 -23.73 3.04
C PHE A 644 -11.43 -24.48 4.33
N LYS A 645 -11.86 -25.73 4.20
CA LYS A 645 -11.94 -26.68 5.32
C LYS A 645 -10.53 -27.15 5.71
N LYS A 646 -10.37 -27.67 6.93
CA LYS A 646 -9.10 -28.29 7.38
C LYS A 646 -8.59 -29.33 6.37
N GLN A 647 -9.51 -30.10 5.81
CA GLN A 647 -9.21 -31.12 4.81
C GLN A 647 -8.58 -30.55 3.55
N GLU A 648 -9.00 -29.36 3.10
CA GLU A 648 -8.42 -28.69 1.93
C GLU A 648 -6.97 -28.25 2.22
N ILE A 649 -6.67 -27.79 3.44
CA ILE A 649 -5.29 -27.48 3.84
C ILE A 649 -4.41 -28.72 3.84
N ILE A 650 -4.93 -29.85 4.32
CA ILE A 650 -4.23 -31.15 4.29
C ILE A 650 -3.96 -31.58 2.85
N GLN A 651 -4.94 -31.42 1.95
CA GLN A 651 -4.76 -31.71 0.52
C GLN A 651 -3.61 -30.90 -0.09
N TYR A 652 -3.55 -29.59 0.18
CA TYR A 652 -2.44 -28.75 -0.28
C TYR A 652 -1.07 -29.19 0.28
N ILE A 653 -1.02 -29.71 1.51
CA ILE A 653 0.21 -30.26 2.10
C ILE A 653 0.59 -31.57 1.42
N ASP A 654 -0.37 -32.46 1.18
CA ASP A 654 -0.16 -33.73 0.50
C ASP A 654 0.32 -33.51 -0.95
N GLU A 655 -0.27 -32.54 -1.66
CA GLU A 655 0.19 -32.10 -2.97
C GLU A 655 1.65 -31.64 -2.94
N LEU A 656 2.05 -30.81 -1.98
CA LEU A 656 3.46 -30.40 -1.84
C LEU A 656 4.39 -31.57 -1.59
N ASN A 657 4.00 -32.53 -0.74
CA ASN A 657 4.79 -33.72 -0.45
C ASN A 657 5.00 -34.60 -1.70
N SER A 658 4.07 -34.55 -2.66
CA SER A 658 4.14 -35.34 -3.90
C SER A 658 4.99 -34.71 -5.01
N LYS A 659 5.36 -33.43 -4.88
CA LYS A 659 6.04 -32.65 -5.94
C LYS A 659 7.56 -32.82 -5.90
N GLU A 660 8.16 -33.23 -7.02
CA GLU A 660 9.60 -33.44 -7.14
C GLU A 660 10.44 -32.14 -7.05
N ASN A 661 9.84 -30.99 -7.41
CA ASN A 661 10.49 -29.68 -7.33
C ASN A 661 10.38 -29.02 -5.94
N VAL A 662 9.81 -29.71 -4.94
CA VAL A 662 9.67 -29.21 -3.57
C VAL A 662 10.53 -30.05 -2.61
N LYS A 663 11.41 -29.40 -1.85
CA LYS A 663 12.12 -30.02 -0.71
C LYS A 663 11.61 -29.42 0.60
N ILE A 664 10.93 -30.24 1.39
CA ILE A 664 10.43 -29.86 2.72
C ILE A 664 11.46 -30.27 3.78
N HIS A 665 11.82 -29.32 4.64
CA HIS A 665 12.75 -29.49 5.76
C HIS A 665 12.00 -29.21 7.06
N THR A 666 11.40 -30.25 7.65
CA THR A 666 10.79 -30.16 8.99
C THR A 666 11.83 -30.32 10.08
N SER A 667 11.46 -30.00 11.32
CA SER A 667 12.35 -30.06 12.48
C SER A 667 13.70 -29.38 12.24
N THR A 668 13.68 -28.27 11.50
CA THR A 668 14.87 -27.61 10.97
C THR A 668 14.83 -26.12 11.25
N LYS A 669 15.97 -25.54 11.62
CA LYS A 669 16.15 -24.09 11.81
C LYS A 669 17.15 -23.54 10.80
N ILE A 670 17.00 -22.25 10.48
CA ILE A 670 17.97 -21.52 9.67
C ILE A 670 19.06 -20.98 10.59
N VAL A 671 20.32 -21.17 10.20
CA VAL A 671 21.49 -20.73 10.98
C VAL A 671 22.30 -19.65 10.27
N GLY A 672 22.12 -19.48 8.95
CA GLY A 672 22.79 -18.43 8.19
C GLY A 672 22.11 -18.15 6.86
N ILE A 673 22.04 -16.87 6.49
CA ILE A 673 21.61 -16.41 5.16
C ILE A 673 22.64 -15.38 4.69
N ASN A 674 23.27 -15.65 3.57
CA ASN A 674 24.26 -14.78 2.94
C ASN A 674 23.94 -14.60 1.45
N GLY A 675 24.60 -13.66 0.79
CA GLY A 675 24.38 -13.39 -0.63
C GLY A 675 23.41 -12.23 -0.89
N TYR A 676 22.79 -12.25 -2.06
CA TYR A 676 22.00 -11.13 -2.60
C TYR A 676 20.88 -11.65 -3.50
N VAL A 677 19.97 -10.77 -3.92
CA VAL A 677 18.87 -11.07 -4.84
C VAL A 677 19.34 -11.94 -6.02
N GLY A 678 18.66 -13.07 -6.21
CA GLY A 678 19.00 -14.06 -7.22
C GLY A 678 20.03 -15.11 -6.80
N ASN A 679 20.80 -14.90 -5.73
CA ASN A 679 21.90 -15.77 -5.31
C ASN A 679 22.08 -15.78 -3.78
N TYR A 680 21.03 -16.12 -3.04
CA TYR A 680 21.09 -16.29 -1.59
C TYR A 680 21.61 -17.68 -1.23
N THR A 681 22.67 -17.74 -0.44
CA THR A 681 23.18 -18.98 0.16
C THR A 681 22.56 -19.15 1.53
N VAL A 682 21.84 -20.26 1.72
CA VAL A 682 21.04 -20.56 2.90
C VAL A 682 21.65 -21.76 3.62
N GLN A 683 21.88 -21.61 4.91
CA GLN A 683 22.39 -22.65 5.79
C GLN A 683 21.31 -23.06 6.78
N ILE A 684 21.00 -24.35 6.81
CA ILE A 684 19.98 -24.95 7.69
C ILE A 684 20.59 -26.03 8.57
N GLN A 685 19.98 -26.25 9.73
CA GLN A 685 20.41 -27.25 10.71
C GLN A 685 19.20 -27.97 11.29
N HIS A 686 19.25 -29.30 11.34
CA HIS A 686 18.22 -30.10 11.99
C HIS A 686 18.26 -29.90 13.51
N ILE A 687 17.12 -29.70 14.15
CA ILE A 687 17.01 -29.29 15.56
C ILE A 687 17.56 -30.37 16.52
N SER A 688 17.48 -31.65 16.17
CA SER A 688 18.00 -32.75 17.00
C SER A 688 19.45 -33.17 16.70
N ASN A 689 20.10 -32.59 15.68
CA ASN A 689 21.45 -32.99 15.26
C ASN A 689 22.33 -31.76 14.99
N ASP A 690 23.00 -31.28 16.03
CA ASP A 690 23.83 -30.08 15.97
C ASP A 690 25.10 -30.23 15.10
N ALA A 691 25.46 -31.43 14.66
CA ALA A 691 26.73 -31.66 13.95
C ALA A 691 26.67 -31.42 12.43
N LYS A 692 25.48 -31.38 11.80
CA LYS A 692 25.36 -31.29 10.34
C LYS A 692 24.57 -30.06 9.88
N VAL A 693 25.27 -29.16 9.18
CA VAL A 693 24.67 -28.00 8.49
C VAL A 693 24.53 -28.36 7.00
N GLU A 694 23.33 -28.21 6.45
CA GLU A 694 23.09 -28.30 5.00
C GLU A 694 23.08 -26.90 4.39
N GLU A 695 23.63 -26.78 3.18
CA GLU A 695 23.70 -25.51 2.44
C GLU A 695 23.10 -25.66 1.05
N PHE A 696 22.37 -24.64 0.59
CA PHE A 696 21.85 -24.55 -0.78
C PHE A 696 21.66 -23.09 -1.19
N THR A 697 21.55 -22.86 -2.50
CA THR A 697 21.34 -21.53 -3.09
C THR A 697 19.90 -21.35 -3.58
N VAL A 698 19.33 -20.17 -3.37
CA VAL A 698 18.00 -19.76 -3.86
C VAL A 698 18.04 -18.36 -4.46
N GLY A 699 17.12 -18.07 -5.38
CA GLY A 699 16.97 -16.75 -5.98
C GLY A 699 16.21 -15.78 -5.09
N THR A 700 15.19 -16.29 -4.41
CA THR A 700 14.24 -15.50 -3.63
C THR A 700 13.92 -16.15 -2.29
N ILE A 701 13.48 -15.34 -1.32
CA ILE A 701 13.12 -15.78 0.03
C ILE A 701 11.73 -15.23 0.39
N ILE A 702 10.85 -16.06 0.96
CA ILE A 702 9.54 -15.65 1.48
C ILE A 702 9.49 -15.97 2.97
N VAL A 703 9.16 -14.96 3.79
CA VAL A 703 9.02 -15.06 5.24
C VAL A 703 7.55 -15.24 5.62
N SER A 704 7.24 -16.40 6.21
CA SER A 704 5.88 -16.84 6.56
C SER A 704 5.79 -17.48 7.96
N THR A 705 6.63 -17.03 8.90
CA THR A 705 6.79 -17.60 10.24
C THR A 705 5.57 -17.52 11.16
N GLY A 706 4.50 -16.82 10.78
CA GLY A 706 3.25 -16.75 11.55
C GLY A 706 3.36 -15.91 12.84
N THR A 707 2.47 -16.19 13.79
CA THR A 707 2.39 -15.56 15.11
C THR A 707 2.26 -16.62 16.21
N ASN A 708 2.50 -16.19 17.45
CA ASN A 708 2.17 -16.95 18.66
C ASN A 708 1.23 -16.12 19.54
N GLN A 709 0.33 -16.77 20.28
CA GLN A 709 -0.42 -16.09 21.33
C GLN A 709 0.44 -16.00 22.59
N SER A 710 0.47 -14.83 23.23
CA SER A 710 1.15 -14.67 24.52
C SER A 710 0.27 -15.12 25.68
N ASP A 711 0.90 -15.40 26.82
CA ASP A 711 0.18 -15.53 28.08
C ASP A 711 -0.18 -14.13 28.64
N THR A 712 -0.91 -14.09 29.75
CA THR A 712 -1.27 -12.91 30.54
C THR A 712 -0.66 -12.98 31.93
N ASP A 713 -0.03 -11.89 32.35
CA ASP A 713 0.50 -11.76 33.71
C ASP A 713 -0.61 -11.39 34.70
N ARG A 714 -1.64 -10.64 34.26
CA ARG A 714 -2.68 -10.04 35.10
C ARG A 714 -3.48 -11.05 35.92
N TRP A 715 -3.78 -12.20 35.32
CA TRP A 715 -4.54 -13.28 35.97
C TRP A 715 -3.75 -14.59 35.99
N SER A 716 -2.42 -14.50 36.00
CA SER A 716 -1.53 -15.67 36.00
C SER A 716 -1.78 -16.60 37.19
N ASP A 717 -2.00 -16.06 38.40
CA ASP A 717 -2.30 -16.84 39.60
C ASP A 717 -3.62 -17.62 39.47
N VAL A 718 -4.69 -16.93 39.04
CA VAL A 718 -6.01 -17.54 38.82
C VAL A 718 -5.91 -18.65 37.77
N ARG A 719 -5.23 -18.39 36.66
CA ARG A 719 -5.01 -19.37 35.59
C ARG A 719 -4.20 -20.58 36.08
N GLN A 720 -3.17 -20.38 36.90
CA GLN A 720 -2.35 -21.49 37.41
C GLN A 720 -3.17 -22.42 38.31
N ILE A 721 -4.06 -21.88 39.14
CA ILE A 721 -4.93 -22.66 40.03
C ILE A 721 -6.05 -23.35 39.22
N TYR A 722 -6.64 -22.64 38.25
CA TYR A 722 -7.85 -23.05 37.53
C TYR A 722 -7.61 -23.29 36.04
N ARG A 723 -6.55 -24.03 35.68
CA ARG A 723 -6.18 -24.31 34.29
C ARG A 723 -7.25 -24.99 33.45
N ASN A 724 -8.20 -25.68 34.08
CA ASN A 724 -9.29 -26.37 33.38
C ASN A 724 -10.54 -25.51 33.21
N ASN A 725 -10.56 -24.28 33.72
CA ASN A 725 -11.71 -23.38 33.66
C ASN A 725 -11.35 -21.99 33.12
N VAL A 726 -10.07 -21.61 33.13
CA VAL A 726 -9.61 -20.31 32.61
C VAL A 726 -8.61 -20.54 31.48
N PHE A 727 -9.10 -20.43 30.26
CA PHE A 727 -8.34 -20.70 29.03
C PHE A 727 -7.94 -19.40 28.35
N THR A 728 -6.81 -19.37 27.67
CA THR A 728 -6.64 -18.43 26.55
C THR A 728 -7.55 -18.87 25.40
N GLN A 729 -7.85 -17.97 24.46
CA GLN A 729 -8.58 -18.34 23.24
C GLN A 729 -7.91 -19.50 22.50
N ARG A 730 -6.57 -19.57 22.49
CA ARG A 730 -5.85 -20.68 21.86
C ARG A 730 -6.05 -21.99 22.60
N GLU A 731 -5.88 -22.00 23.92
CA GLU A 731 -6.04 -23.22 24.72
C GLU A 731 -7.47 -23.76 24.61
N PHE A 732 -8.48 -22.88 24.65
CA PHE A 732 -9.87 -23.26 24.43
C PHE A 732 -10.04 -23.90 23.05
N GLU A 733 -9.45 -23.31 22.01
CA GLU A 733 -9.49 -23.81 20.64
C GLU A 733 -8.77 -25.14 20.40
N ASP A 734 -7.82 -25.49 21.26
CA ASP A 734 -7.09 -26.77 21.21
C ASP A 734 -7.76 -27.86 22.09
N THR A 735 -8.64 -27.47 23.02
CA THR A 735 -9.32 -28.37 23.97
C THR A 735 -10.52 -29.05 23.33
N LYS A 736 -10.70 -30.38 23.41
CA LYS A 736 -11.90 -31.02 22.84
C LYS A 736 -13.13 -30.80 23.71
N GLY A 737 -14.33 -30.83 23.11
CA GLY A 737 -15.58 -30.59 23.84
C GLY A 737 -15.80 -31.51 25.06
N ALA A 738 -15.44 -32.79 24.96
CA ALA A 738 -15.54 -33.75 26.07
C ALA A 738 -14.53 -33.49 27.21
N ASP A 739 -13.49 -32.68 26.96
CA ASP A 739 -12.45 -32.33 27.92
C ASP A 739 -12.75 -30.98 28.62
N LEU A 740 -13.81 -30.27 28.21
CA LEU A 740 -14.24 -29.04 28.87
C LEU A 740 -15.03 -29.35 30.15
N PRO A 741 -14.93 -28.51 31.19
CA PRO A 741 -15.77 -28.64 32.37
C PRO A 741 -17.25 -28.43 32.01
N GLU A 742 -18.15 -28.97 32.83
CA GLU A 742 -19.57 -28.60 32.73
C GLU A 742 -19.71 -27.11 33.09
N PHE A 743 -20.42 -26.35 32.26
CA PHE A 743 -20.63 -24.92 32.45
C PHE A 743 -22.07 -24.54 32.13
N LYS A 744 -22.63 -23.62 32.91
CA LYS A 744 -23.87 -22.88 32.62
C LYS A 744 -23.56 -21.46 32.20
N ASP A 745 -22.58 -20.85 32.85
CA ASP A 745 -22.16 -19.47 32.62
C ASP A 745 -20.74 -19.46 32.02
N ALA A 746 -20.54 -18.76 30.90
CA ALA A 746 -19.23 -18.64 30.26
C ALA A 746 -18.92 -17.18 29.88
N THR A 747 -17.70 -16.73 30.15
CA THR A 747 -17.26 -15.37 29.85
C THR A 747 -16.06 -15.34 28.92
N ILE A 748 -16.19 -14.59 27.81
CA ILE A 748 -15.07 -14.25 26.93
C ILE A 748 -14.63 -12.82 27.22
N ILE A 749 -13.35 -12.62 27.58
CA ILE A 749 -12.78 -11.30 27.83
C ILE A 749 -11.87 -10.92 26.67
N LEU A 750 -12.25 -9.89 25.92
CA LEU A 750 -11.48 -9.37 24.81
C LEU A 750 -10.42 -8.37 25.27
N CYS A 751 -9.43 -8.13 24.40
CA CYS A 751 -8.36 -7.15 24.59
C CYS A 751 -7.50 -7.36 25.85
N VAL A 752 -7.35 -8.60 26.33
CA VAL A 752 -6.46 -8.91 27.46
C VAL A 752 -5.02 -8.55 27.09
N ASP A 753 -4.39 -7.70 27.90
CA ASP A 753 -3.00 -7.24 27.76
C ASP A 753 -2.59 -6.57 26.43
N GLN A 754 -3.55 -6.10 25.63
CA GLN A 754 -3.32 -5.39 24.37
C GLN A 754 -4.06 -4.04 24.33
N ARG A 755 -3.72 -3.18 23.35
CA ARG A 755 -4.27 -1.82 23.23
C ARG A 755 -4.06 -0.96 24.49
N LYS A 756 -2.92 -1.15 25.18
CA LYS A 756 -2.52 -0.36 26.36
C LYS A 756 -1.89 0.97 25.95
N ASN A 757 -2.09 2.02 26.75
CA ASN A 757 -1.53 3.34 26.47
C ASN A 757 0.00 3.35 26.72
N ALA A 758 0.75 3.90 25.77
CA ALA A 758 2.21 3.91 25.79
C ALA A 758 2.81 4.86 26.84
N CYS A 759 2.04 5.85 27.29
CA CYS A 759 2.50 6.95 28.13
C CYS A 759 2.79 6.57 29.60
N ASN A 760 2.34 5.39 30.08
CA ASN A 760 2.38 5.05 31.52
C ASN A 760 3.07 3.72 31.89
N THR A 761 3.69 2.99 30.97
CA THR A 761 4.29 1.68 31.30
C THR A 761 5.56 1.38 30.49
N GLY A 762 6.51 0.65 31.10
CA GLY A 762 7.90 0.45 30.61
C GLY A 762 8.07 -0.38 29.33
N GLU A 763 9.30 -0.79 29.01
CA GLU A 763 9.64 -1.61 27.84
C GLU A 763 8.93 -2.99 27.90
N ASN A 764 7.76 -3.14 27.24
CA ASN A 764 7.10 -4.39 26.79
C ASN A 764 5.58 -4.24 26.51
N VAL A 765 5.03 -3.04 26.61
CA VAL A 765 3.59 -2.74 26.43
C VAL A 765 3.13 -3.04 25.01
N LYS A 766 2.03 -3.79 24.86
CA LYS A 766 1.39 -4.06 23.56
C LYS A 766 0.38 -2.95 23.26
N THR A 767 0.81 -1.97 22.47
CA THR A 767 -0.04 -0.81 22.11
C THR A 767 -1.06 -1.14 21.03
N TYR A 768 -0.91 -2.27 20.35
CA TYR A 768 -1.65 -2.59 19.13
C TYR A 768 -2.90 -3.46 19.35
N CYS A 769 -3.72 -3.57 18.31
CA CYS A 769 -4.81 -4.54 18.20
C CYS A 769 -4.33 -5.81 17.47
N SER A 770 -4.59 -6.99 18.04
CA SER A 770 -4.25 -8.28 17.42
C SER A 770 -5.15 -8.69 16.25
N ASN A 771 -6.15 -7.88 15.86
CA ASN A 771 -6.99 -8.01 14.65
C ASN A 771 -7.87 -9.28 14.52
N VAL A 772 -7.50 -10.41 15.14
CA VAL A 772 -8.18 -11.72 14.97
C VAL A 772 -9.06 -12.11 16.16
N CYS A 773 -8.73 -11.63 17.37
CA CYS A 773 -9.36 -12.06 18.62
C CYS A 773 -10.88 -11.88 18.67
N CYS A 774 -11.40 -10.79 18.09
CA CYS A 774 -12.83 -10.52 18.04
C CYS A 774 -13.56 -11.54 17.15
N LYS A 775 -12.99 -11.89 15.99
CA LYS A 775 -13.55 -12.91 15.09
C LYS A 775 -13.47 -14.32 15.71
N VAL A 776 -12.33 -14.63 16.35
CA VAL A 776 -12.17 -15.90 17.09
C VAL A 776 -13.20 -16.03 18.20
N ALA A 777 -13.53 -14.93 18.90
CA ALA A 777 -14.58 -14.94 19.92
C ALA A 777 -15.96 -15.30 19.34
N LEU A 778 -16.34 -14.75 18.19
CA LEU A 778 -17.61 -15.09 17.54
C LEU A 778 -17.70 -16.58 17.21
N LYS A 779 -16.60 -17.16 16.70
CA LYS A 779 -16.52 -18.61 16.47
C LYS A 779 -16.63 -19.41 17.77
N ASN A 780 -15.94 -18.98 18.81
CA ASN A 780 -15.95 -19.68 20.10
C ASN A 780 -17.33 -19.61 20.76
N ILE A 781 -18.11 -18.55 20.54
CA ILE A 781 -19.49 -18.42 20.98
C ILE A 781 -20.37 -19.51 20.37
N GLU A 782 -20.34 -19.69 19.04
CA GLU A 782 -21.12 -20.77 18.41
C GLU A 782 -20.75 -22.13 18.97
N ARG A 783 -19.44 -22.38 19.13
CA ARG A 783 -18.97 -23.64 19.71
C ARG A 783 -19.45 -23.86 21.14
N LEU A 784 -19.49 -22.81 21.97
CA LEU A 784 -20.06 -22.91 23.32
C LEU A 784 -21.54 -23.26 23.27
N LEU A 785 -22.31 -22.64 22.37
CA LEU A 785 -23.73 -22.92 22.17
C LEU A 785 -24.00 -24.30 21.56
N GLU A 786 -23.10 -24.82 20.72
CA GLU A 786 -23.16 -26.20 20.21
C GLU A 786 -22.98 -27.23 21.35
N ILE A 787 -22.09 -26.93 22.30
CA ILE A 787 -21.82 -27.79 23.46
C ILE A 787 -22.95 -27.70 24.48
N ASN A 788 -23.39 -26.49 24.80
CA ASN A 788 -24.50 -26.23 25.71
C ASN A 788 -25.41 -25.12 25.13
N PRO A 789 -26.52 -25.47 24.47
CA PRO A 789 -27.44 -24.50 23.87
C PRO A 789 -28.12 -23.56 24.87
N GLU A 790 -28.18 -23.94 26.15
CA GLU A 790 -28.80 -23.16 27.23
C GLU A 790 -27.77 -22.34 28.03
N ALA A 791 -26.51 -22.27 27.57
CA ALA A 791 -25.46 -21.53 28.26
C ALA A 791 -25.70 -20.02 28.22
N HIS A 792 -25.48 -19.37 29.36
CA HIS A 792 -25.41 -17.91 29.48
C HIS A 792 -24.00 -17.45 29.13
N ILE A 793 -23.86 -16.79 27.97
CA ILE A 793 -22.56 -16.34 27.47
C ILE A 793 -22.44 -14.82 27.60
N HIS A 794 -21.36 -14.39 28.25
CA HIS A 794 -20.97 -13.00 28.39
C HIS A 794 -19.72 -12.71 27.56
N VAL A 795 -19.69 -11.58 26.86
CA VAL A 795 -18.54 -11.13 26.07
C VAL A 795 -18.16 -9.73 26.53
N LEU A 796 -17.09 -9.63 27.32
CA LEU A 796 -16.55 -8.35 27.76
C LEU A 796 -15.63 -7.77 26.69
N TYR A 797 -15.91 -6.56 26.21
CA TYR A 797 -15.14 -5.94 25.14
C TYR A 797 -14.98 -4.42 25.29
N ARG A 798 -13.99 -3.85 24.59
CA ARG A 798 -13.84 -2.38 24.43
C ARG A 798 -14.53 -1.90 23.17
N GLU A 799 -14.12 -2.48 22.04
CA GLU A 799 -14.67 -2.24 20.71
C GLU A 799 -14.47 -3.50 19.86
N LEU A 800 -15.44 -3.85 19.02
CA LEU A 800 -15.34 -5.01 18.14
C LEU A 800 -14.58 -4.67 16.85
N GLN A 801 -13.46 -5.37 16.62
CA GLN A 801 -12.51 -5.09 15.53
C GLN A 801 -12.65 -6.08 14.37
N PHE A 802 -13.79 -6.02 13.66
CA PHE A 802 -13.99 -6.74 12.39
C PHE A 802 -14.80 -5.88 11.42
N SER A 803 -14.60 -6.04 10.12
CA SER A 803 -15.45 -5.43 9.08
C SER A 803 -15.74 -6.40 7.95
N ASP A 804 -15.57 -7.67 8.27
CA ASP A 804 -15.85 -8.79 7.40
C ASP A 804 -17.37 -9.02 7.34
N LEU A 805 -17.87 -9.32 6.15
CA LEU A 805 -19.29 -9.46 5.88
C LEU A 805 -19.92 -10.58 6.72
N ASN A 806 -19.24 -11.71 6.81
CA ASN A 806 -19.72 -12.89 7.52
C ASN A 806 -19.53 -12.74 9.03
N ALA A 807 -18.46 -12.09 9.49
CA ALA A 807 -18.32 -11.73 10.90
C ALA A 807 -19.42 -10.76 11.38
N GLU A 808 -19.81 -9.77 10.55
CA GLU A 808 -20.95 -8.89 10.85
C GLU A 808 -22.24 -9.68 10.97
N LYS A 809 -22.48 -10.59 10.04
CA LYS A 809 -23.65 -11.47 10.04
C LYS A 809 -23.68 -12.33 11.30
N LEU A 810 -22.59 -13.03 11.59
CA LEU A 810 -22.49 -13.94 12.72
C LEU A 810 -22.72 -13.21 14.04
N TRP A 811 -22.08 -12.05 14.24
CA TRP A 811 -22.31 -11.23 15.42
C TRP A 811 -23.79 -10.86 15.59
N ARG A 812 -24.47 -10.48 14.50
CA ARG A 812 -25.90 -10.16 14.51
C ARG A 812 -26.78 -11.35 14.87
N ASP A 813 -26.41 -12.54 14.40
CA ASP A 813 -27.20 -13.75 14.59
C ASP A 813 -27.07 -14.26 16.04
N VAL A 814 -25.88 -14.15 16.66
CA VAL A 814 -25.64 -14.63 18.05
C VAL A 814 -26.01 -13.62 19.14
N ARG A 815 -25.97 -12.31 18.88
CA ARG A 815 -26.17 -11.26 19.92
C ARG A 815 -27.54 -11.24 20.58
N ASN A 816 -28.53 -11.98 20.08
CA ASN A 816 -29.84 -12.13 20.73
C ASN A 816 -29.80 -13.13 21.90
N ASN A 817 -28.84 -14.06 21.90
CA ASN A 817 -28.68 -15.11 22.91
C ASN A 817 -27.43 -14.90 23.78
N VAL A 818 -26.60 -13.91 23.45
CA VAL A 818 -25.30 -13.65 24.08
C VAL A 818 -25.21 -12.19 24.50
N LEU A 819 -24.73 -11.94 25.72
CA LEU A 819 -24.59 -10.60 26.26
C LEU A 819 -23.23 -10.02 25.86
N PHE A 820 -23.25 -9.02 24.97
CA PHE A 820 -22.06 -8.24 24.63
C PHE A 820 -22.00 -7.00 25.51
N GLU A 821 -20.99 -6.95 26.38
CA GLU A 821 -20.88 -5.97 27.45
C GLU A 821 -19.62 -5.12 27.32
N ARG A 822 -19.80 -3.80 27.21
CA ARG A 822 -18.70 -2.87 26.93
C ARG A 822 -18.07 -2.35 28.22
N TYR A 823 -16.75 -2.44 28.32
CA TYR A 823 -15.93 -1.84 29.38
C TYR A 823 -14.98 -0.78 28.81
N ARG A 824 -14.53 0.18 29.64
CA ARG A 824 -13.64 1.27 29.19
C ARG A 824 -12.18 0.86 29.27
N SER A 825 -11.74 0.44 30.45
CA SER A 825 -10.37 -0.04 30.68
C SER A 825 -10.37 -1.47 31.18
N LEU A 826 -9.39 -2.27 30.73
CA LEU A 826 -9.18 -3.62 31.27
C LEU A 826 -8.82 -3.56 32.77
N ASP A 827 -8.30 -2.41 33.24
CA ASP A 827 -7.99 -2.20 34.65
C ASP A 827 -9.22 -2.25 35.56
N GLU A 828 -10.41 -1.97 35.01
CA GLU A 828 -11.69 -2.00 35.71
C GLU A 828 -12.30 -3.41 35.75
N VAL A 829 -11.74 -4.37 35.00
CA VAL A 829 -12.21 -5.76 34.98
C VAL A 829 -11.45 -6.57 36.03
N ASN A 830 -12.21 -7.17 36.94
CA ASN A 830 -11.70 -8.00 38.03
C ASN A 830 -12.29 -9.42 37.94
N ILE A 831 -11.44 -10.39 38.25
CA ILE A 831 -11.81 -11.80 38.33
C ILE A 831 -11.30 -12.29 39.68
N SER A 832 -12.20 -12.70 40.55
CA SER A 832 -11.88 -13.31 41.84
C SER A 832 -12.55 -14.67 41.97
N ASP A 833 -11.98 -15.53 42.80
CA ASP A 833 -12.52 -16.86 43.08
C ASP A 833 -13.57 -16.79 44.19
N SER A 834 -14.75 -17.33 43.90
CA SER A 834 -15.81 -17.57 44.88
C SER A 834 -16.35 -19.00 44.74
N THR A 835 -15.91 -19.92 45.61
CA THR A 835 -16.58 -21.22 45.82
C THR A 835 -16.70 -22.11 44.57
N GLY A 836 -15.69 -22.14 43.71
CA GLY A 836 -15.71 -22.97 42.50
C GLY A 836 -16.43 -22.33 41.31
N LYS A 837 -16.78 -21.04 41.42
CA LYS A 837 -17.17 -20.13 40.34
C LYS A 837 -16.25 -18.91 40.34
N PHE A 838 -16.17 -18.22 39.21
CA PHE A 838 -15.38 -17.00 39.05
C PHE A 838 -16.29 -15.79 39.16
N HIS A 839 -16.10 -15.00 40.21
CA HIS A 839 -16.78 -13.74 40.38
C HIS A 839 -16.16 -12.68 39.47
N ILE A 840 -16.96 -12.13 38.57
CA ILE A 840 -16.57 -11.11 37.60
C ILE A 840 -17.22 -9.79 38.01
N ASN A 841 -16.40 -8.76 38.18
CA ASN A 841 -16.83 -7.40 38.45
C ASN A 841 -16.20 -6.46 37.41
N TYR A 842 -17.02 -5.58 36.82
CA TYR A 842 -16.55 -4.52 35.95
C TYR A 842 -17.57 -3.37 35.85
N LYS A 843 -17.09 -2.19 35.47
CA LYS A 843 -17.94 -1.04 35.15
C LYS A 843 -18.41 -1.08 33.69
N ASN A 844 -19.72 -1.16 33.48
CA ASN A 844 -20.32 -1.14 32.14
C ASN A 844 -20.44 0.29 31.61
N VAL A 845 -20.00 0.51 30.37
CA VAL A 845 -20.01 1.83 29.73
C VAL A 845 -21.43 2.32 29.44
N GLY A 846 -22.30 1.46 28.91
CA GLY A 846 -23.64 1.88 28.49
C GLY A 846 -24.63 2.02 29.66
N ALA A 847 -24.49 1.19 30.70
CA ALA A 847 -25.35 1.25 31.87
C ALA A 847 -24.84 2.20 32.97
N GLU A 848 -23.58 2.65 32.87
CA GLU A 848 -22.86 3.44 33.88
C GLU A 848 -22.92 2.87 35.31
N CYS A 849 -23.04 1.55 35.45
CA CYS A 849 -23.06 0.85 36.73
C CYS A 849 -22.03 -0.27 36.80
N GLU A 850 -21.70 -0.66 38.03
CA GLU A 850 -20.95 -1.89 38.29
C GLU A 850 -21.85 -3.08 38.00
N ILE A 851 -21.34 -4.02 37.20
CA ILE A 851 -21.98 -5.29 36.89
C ILE A 851 -21.16 -6.38 37.56
N GLU A 852 -21.86 -7.25 38.29
CA GLU A 852 -21.28 -8.37 39.01
C GLU A 852 -22.07 -9.64 38.70
N TYR A 853 -21.36 -10.71 38.36
CA TYR A 853 -21.95 -12.04 38.16
C TYR A 853 -20.89 -13.13 38.32
N ASP A 854 -21.33 -14.37 38.46
CA ASP A 854 -20.44 -15.53 38.56
C ASP A 854 -20.40 -16.26 37.21
N SER A 855 -19.22 -16.75 36.83
CA SER A 855 -18.97 -17.51 35.60
C SER A 855 -18.34 -18.86 35.93
N ASP A 856 -18.66 -19.91 35.16
CA ASP A 856 -18.08 -21.25 35.36
C ASP A 856 -16.84 -21.48 34.46
N LEU A 857 -16.77 -20.75 33.34
CA LEU A 857 -15.76 -20.87 32.30
C LEU A 857 -15.31 -19.49 31.82
N ILE A 858 -13.99 -19.24 31.79
CA ILE A 858 -13.41 -17.98 31.33
C ILE A 858 -12.50 -18.24 30.13
N ILE A 859 -12.66 -17.42 29.08
CA ILE A 859 -11.83 -17.45 27.86
C ILE A 859 -11.20 -16.07 27.66
N LEU A 860 -9.88 -16.02 27.68
CA LEU A 860 -9.08 -14.80 27.62
C LEU A 860 -8.50 -14.59 26.23
N ALA A 861 -8.84 -13.47 25.59
CA ALA A 861 -8.27 -13.10 24.30
C ALA A 861 -6.96 -12.31 24.47
N THR A 862 -5.87 -13.04 24.70
CA THR A 862 -4.53 -12.48 24.89
C THR A 862 -3.88 -12.08 23.55
N PRO A 863 -2.82 -11.25 23.57
CA PRO A 863 -2.21 -10.69 22.37
C PRO A 863 -1.56 -11.73 21.46
N GLU A 864 -1.66 -11.51 20.15
CA GLU A 864 -0.81 -12.19 19.16
C GLU A 864 0.54 -11.46 19.08
N ILE A 865 1.63 -12.21 19.23
CA ILE A 865 3.02 -11.74 19.22
C ILE A 865 3.80 -12.38 18.06
N PRO A 866 4.92 -11.79 17.63
CA PRO A 866 5.78 -12.38 16.62
C PRO A 866 6.27 -13.77 17.04
N SER A 867 6.43 -14.67 16.07
CA SER A 867 6.93 -16.02 16.35
C SER A 867 8.31 -16.02 17.00
N LYS A 868 8.58 -17.02 17.85
CA LYS A 868 9.91 -17.24 18.44
C LYS A 868 10.98 -17.31 17.35
N GLY A 869 12.13 -16.65 17.56
CA GLY A 869 13.21 -16.59 16.57
C GLY A 869 13.14 -15.41 15.58
N THR A 870 12.07 -14.60 15.61
CA THR A 870 11.89 -13.48 14.66
C THR A 870 13.04 -12.48 14.69
N LYS A 871 13.56 -12.14 15.88
CA LYS A 871 14.69 -11.19 16.03
C LYS A 871 15.98 -11.74 15.43
N GLU A 872 16.28 -13.01 15.66
CA GLU A 872 17.44 -13.69 15.09
C GLU A 872 17.33 -13.77 13.57
N LEU A 873 16.15 -14.15 13.06
CA LEU A 873 15.89 -14.25 11.62
C LEU A 873 16.00 -12.87 10.93
N ALA A 874 15.45 -11.82 11.53
CA ALA A 874 15.54 -10.46 10.99
C ALA A 874 17.00 -9.98 10.85
N LYS A 875 17.87 -10.34 11.80
CA LYS A 875 19.31 -10.06 11.71
C LYS A 875 19.97 -10.81 10.55
N MET A 876 19.64 -12.10 10.35
CA MET A 876 20.17 -12.88 9.22
C MET A 876 19.72 -12.31 7.87
N LEU A 877 18.46 -11.93 7.76
CA LEU A 877 17.87 -11.33 6.55
C LEU A 877 18.28 -9.86 6.34
N LYS A 878 18.80 -9.19 7.38
CA LYS A 878 19.12 -7.76 7.42
C LYS A 878 17.89 -6.89 7.11
N VAL A 879 16.77 -7.22 7.74
CA VAL A 879 15.49 -6.49 7.58
C VAL A 879 15.05 -5.87 8.90
N PRO A 880 14.40 -4.69 8.86
CA PRO A 880 13.93 -4.01 10.06
C PRO A 880 12.72 -4.70 10.68
N LEU A 881 12.55 -4.50 11.99
CA LEU A 881 11.35 -4.86 12.74
C LEU A 881 10.65 -3.58 13.22
N THR A 882 9.35 -3.67 13.46
CA THR A 882 8.58 -2.65 14.17
C THR A 882 8.94 -2.61 15.65
N LYS A 883 8.48 -1.57 16.36
CA LYS A 883 8.62 -1.47 17.83
C LYS A 883 8.06 -2.70 18.57
N ASP A 884 7.03 -3.33 18.00
CA ASP A 884 6.34 -4.51 18.55
C ASP A 884 7.02 -5.84 18.18
N GLY A 885 8.08 -5.79 17.35
CA GLY A 885 8.88 -6.94 16.95
C GLY A 885 8.40 -7.68 15.71
N PHE A 886 7.36 -7.19 15.01
CA PHE A 886 6.93 -7.73 13.72
C PHE A 886 7.83 -7.25 12.59
N PHE A 887 7.87 -7.97 11.47
CA PHE A 887 8.63 -7.55 10.29
C PHE A 887 8.07 -6.24 9.71
N LEU A 888 8.96 -5.32 9.31
CA LEU A 888 8.57 -4.07 8.65
C LEU A 888 8.71 -4.21 7.12
N GLU A 889 7.60 -3.97 6.43
CA GLU A 889 7.46 -3.94 4.98
C GLU A 889 8.15 -2.71 4.35
N ALA A 890 8.39 -2.76 3.03
CA ALA A 890 9.05 -1.68 2.29
C ALA A 890 8.21 -0.40 2.24
N HIS A 891 6.88 -0.54 2.05
CA HIS A 891 5.94 0.57 2.08
C HIS A 891 4.53 0.07 2.37
N VAL A 892 3.88 0.62 3.42
CA VAL A 892 2.56 0.18 3.94
C VAL A 892 1.50 0.04 2.84
N LYS A 893 1.42 1.02 1.92
CA LYS A 893 0.42 1.04 0.83
C LYS A 893 0.80 0.25 -0.42
N LEU A 894 1.95 0.55 -1.03
CA LEU A 894 2.25 0.09 -2.39
C LEU A 894 3.17 -1.12 -2.46
N ARG A 895 3.85 -1.45 -1.36
CA ARG A 895 4.76 -2.60 -1.26
C ARG A 895 4.56 -3.35 0.06
N PRO A 896 3.32 -3.81 0.37
CA PRO A 896 3.01 -4.46 1.65
C PRO A 896 3.60 -5.88 1.75
N LEU A 897 4.12 -6.44 0.65
CA LEU A 897 4.65 -7.80 0.55
C LEU A 897 6.17 -7.85 0.40
N ASP A 898 6.82 -6.71 0.16
CA ASP A 898 8.26 -6.63 -0.07
C ASP A 898 8.98 -6.14 1.19
N PHE A 899 10.21 -6.60 1.39
CA PHE A 899 11.16 -5.87 2.22
C PHE A 899 11.87 -4.78 1.41
N ALA A 900 12.52 -3.84 2.11
CA ALA A 900 13.45 -2.91 1.46
C ALA A 900 14.67 -3.64 0.84
N THR A 901 14.99 -4.83 1.35
CA THR A 901 15.98 -5.73 0.77
C THR A 901 15.37 -6.51 -0.39
N ASP A 902 15.90 -6.31 -1.59
CA ASP A 902 15.40 -6.95 -2.82
C ASP A 902 15.40 -8.49 -2.74
N GLY A 903 14.41 -9.14 -3.37
CA GLY A 903 14.35 -10.60 -3.45
C GLY A 903 13.88 -11.31 -2.17
N ILE A 904 13.55 -10.55 -1.13
CA ILE A 904 12.98 -11.06 0.13
C ILE A 904 11.57 -10.50 0.28
N PHE A 905 10.59 -11.39 0.48
CA PHE A 905 9.18 -11.08 0.57
C PHE A 905 8.59 -11.54 1.89
N LEU A 906 7.42 -11.02 2.21
CA LEU A 906 6.77 -11.15 3.51
C LEU A 906 5.28 -11.43 3.34
N CYS A 907 4.74 -12.41 4.07
CA CYS A 907 3.31 -12.71 4.05
C CYS A 907 2.77 -13.30 5.36
N GLY A 908 1.46 -13.21 5.55
CA GLY A 908 0.75 -13.87 6.65
C GLY A 908 1.06 -13.29 8.02
N GLY A 909 0.98 -14.13 9.07
CA GLY A 909 1.17 -13.71 10.46
C GLY A 909 2.54 -13.08 10.75
N ALA A 910 3.58 -13.42 9.98
CA ALA A 910 4.91 -12.81 10.12
C ALA A 910 4.89 -11.30 9.90
N HIS A 911 4.01 -10.83 9.00
CA HIS A 911 3.81 -9.41 8.74
C HIS A 911 3.05 -8.71 9.86
N TRP A 912 1.95 -9.34 10.29
CA TRP A 912 1.02 -8.85 11.30
C TRP A 912 -0.06 -9.91 11.59
N PRO A 913 -0.67 -9.98 12.79
CA PRO A 913 -1.85 -10.80 13.04
C PRO A 913 -3.00 -10.45 12.08
N LYS A 914 -3.53 -11.45 11.36
CA LYS A 914 -4.58 -11.25 10.35
C LYS A 914 -5.38 -12.52 10.11
N TRP A 915 -6.55 -12.35 9.51
CA TRP A 915 -7.43 -13.46 9.18
C TRP A 915 -6.87 -14.31 8.02
N ILE A 916 -7.41 -15.50 7.84
CA ILE A 916 -6.84 -16.50 6.92
C ILE A 916 -7.03 -16.12 5.45
N ASP A 917 -8.13 -15.48 5.09
CA ASP A 917 -8.36 -14.95 3.75
C ASP A 917 -7.27 -13.95 3.32
N GLU A 918 -6.97 -12.96 4.18
CA GLU A 918 -5.90 -11.99 3.96
C GLU A 918 -4.52 -12.67 3.95
N THR A 919 -4.32 -13.67 4.81
CA THR A 919 -3.08 -14.47 4.84
C THR A 919 -2.83 -15.18 3.52
N ILE A 920 -3.86 -15.80 2.95
CA ILE A 920 -3.78 -16.53 1.68
C ILE A 920 -3.54 -15.56 0.52
N SER A 921 -4.25 -14.43 0.48
CA SER A 921 -3.99 -13.37 -0.51
C SER A 921 -2.55 -12.87 -0.43
N GLN A 922 -2.01 -12.60 0.77
CA GLN A 922 -0.60 -12.20 0.90
C GLN A 922 0.37 -13.31 0.49
N ALA A 923 0.05 -14.58 0.74
CA ALA A 923 0.89 -15.71 0.34
C ALA A 923 1.01 -15.82 -1.18
N TYR A 924 -0.12 -15.79 -1.89
CA TYR A 924 -0.12 -15.74 -3.36
C TYR A 924 0.58 -14.48 -3.88
N GLY A 925 0.31 -13.32 -3.27
CA GLY A 925 0.99 -12.09 -3.67
C GLY A 925 2.51 -12.19 -3.53
N ALA A 926 3.02 -12.70 -2.40
CA ALA A 926 4.45 -12.88 -2.18
C ALA A 926 5.06 -13.90 -3.15
N ALA A 927 4.33 -14.97 -3.47
CA ALA A 927 4.71 -15.93 -4.50
C ALA A 927 4.79 -15.29 -5.89
N GLY A 928 3.80 -14.48 -6.29
CA GLY A 928 3.82 -13.74 -7.55
C GLY A 928 4.99 -12.77 -7.64
N ARG A 929 5.23 -11.99 -6.57
CA ARG A 929 6.37 -11.06 -6.49
C ARG A 929 7.70 -11.79 -6.60
N ALA A 930 7.88 -12.93 -5.93
CA ALA A 930 9.06 -13.78 -6.08
C ALA A 930 9.19 -14.38 -7.49
N ALA A 931 8.07 -14.82 -8.06
CA ALA A 931 8.03 -15.38 -9.40
C ALA A 931 8.48 -14.38 -10.47
N THR A 932 8.22 -13.06 -10.31
CA THR A 932 8.71 -12.03 -11.27
C THR A 932 10.21 -12.11 -11.51
N LEU A 933 11.00 -12.37 -10.46
CA LEU A 933 12.46 -12.47 -10.54
C LEU A 933 12.91 -13.80 -11.15
N MET A 934 12.35 -14.91 -10.66
CA MET A 934 12.71 -16.26 -11.14
C MET A 934 12.28 -16.50 -12.60
N ALA A 935 11.17 -15.90 -13.00
CA ALA A 935 10.65 -15.87 -14.35
C ALA A 935 11.65 -15.34 -15.37
N LYS A 936 12.14 -14.12 -15.11
CA LYS A 936 13.12 -13.43 -15.96
C LYS A 936 14.46 -14.15 -15.95
N GLY A 937 14.84 -14.76 -14.83
CA GLY A 937 16.10 -15.51 -14.68
C GLY A 937 17.35 -14.62 -14.59
N GLU A 938 17.17 -13.30 -14.67
CA GLU A 938 18.18 -12.28 -14.41
C GLU A 938 17.54 -11.07 -13.75
N THR A 939 18.36 -10.31 -13.01
CA THR A 939 17.97 -9.02 -12.45
C THR A 939 19.15 -8.05 -12.48
N GLU A 940 18.89 -6.75 -12.34
CA GLU A 940 19.90 -5.71 -12.34
C GLU A 940 20.14 -5.20 -10.91
N THR A 941 21.38 -5.19 -10.45
CA THR A 941 21.74 -4.54 -9.17
C THR A 941 22.14 -3.08 -9.40
N GLU A 942 21.93 -2.26 -8.38
CA GLU A 942 22.29 -0.84 -8.39
C GLU A 942 23.75 -0.57 -8.77
N GLY A 943 23.97 0.51 -9.53
CA GLY A 943 25.27 0.88 -10.10
C GLY A 943 26.21 1.60 -9.12
N ILE A 944 25.73 1.96 -7.93
CA ILE A 944 26.44 2.77 -6.92
C ILE A 944 27.40 1.95 -6.04
N THR A 945 28.05 0.95 -6.63
CA THR A 945 28.97 0.03 -5.94
C THR A 945 30.27 0.71 -5.52
N SER A 946 30.95 0.13 -4.53
CA SER A 946 32.29 0.57 -4.13
C SER A 946 33.34 0.02 -5.09
N TYR A 947 34.45 0.74 -5.27
CA TYR A 947 35.59 0.30 -6.06
C TYR A 947 36.91 0.70 -5.39
N VAL A 948 37.95 -0.12 -5.58
CA VAL A 948 39.27 0.06 -4.97
C VAL A 948 40.26 0.57 -6.01
N ASN A 949 40.92 1.68 -5.70
CA ASN A 949 42.13 2.10 -6.38
C ASN A 949 43.29 1.22 -5.92
N GLN A 950 43.68 0.27 -6.78
CA GLN A 950 44.71 -0.74 -6.48
C GLN A 950 46.10 -0.14 -6.21
N GLN A 951 46.39 1.03 -6.77
CA GLN A 951 47.67 1.72 -6.53
C GLN A 951 47.74 2.35 -5.14
N LYS A 952 46.62 2.83 -4.60
CA LYS A 952 46.53 3.42 -3.25
C LYS A 952 46.30 2.38 -2.15
N CYS A 953 45.73 1.23 -2.48
CA CYS A 953 45.41 0.19 -1.51
C CYS A 953 46.70 -0.42 -0.93
N ILE A 954 46.77 -0.52 0.39
CA ILE A 954 47.89 -1.17 1.12
C ILE A 954 47.52 -2.54 1.69
N GLY A 955 46.32 -3.06 1.38
CA GLY A 955 45.90 -4.38 1.85
C GLY A 955 45.63 -4.50 3.35
N CYS A 956 45.31 -3.41 4.04
CA CYS A 956 45.16 -3.41 5.51
C CYS A 956 43.96 -4.22 6.05
N GLY A 957 42.99 -4.60 5.21
CA GLY A 957 41.85 -5.44 5.61
C GLY A 957 40.68 -4.73 6.29
N VAL A 958 40.84 -3.50 6.79
CA VAL A 958 39.77 -2.73 7.48
C VAL A 958 38.47 -2.66 6.66
N CYS A 959 38.59 -2.49 5.34
CA CYS A 959 37.44 -2.43 4.45
C CYS A 959 36.66 -3.75 4.36
N ALA A 960 37.34 -4.89 4.48
CA ALA A 960 36.69 -6.20 4.53
C ALA A 960 35.95 -6.42 5.84
N GLU A 961 36.55 -6.02 6.96
CA GLU A 961 35.97 -6.14 8.31
C GLU A 961 34.70 -5.30 8.49
N VAL A 962 34.68 -4.06 8.00
CA VAL A 962 33.50 -3.18 8.13
C VAL A 962 32.38 -3.51 7.15
N CYS A 963 32.62 -4.36 6.15
CA CYS A 963 31.61 -4.63 5.12
C CYS A 963 30.53 -5.57 5.66
N PRO A 964 29.28 -5.11 5.89
CA PRO A 964 28.24 -5.98 6.45
C PRO A 964 27.73 -7.02 5.44
N TYR A 965 28.17 -6.93 4.18
CA TYR A 965 27.75 -7.81 3.09
C TYR A 965 28.85 -8.77 2.64
N ASN A 966 30.03 -8.74 3.28
CA ASN A 966 31.22 -9.49 2.85
C ASN A 966 31.54 -9.29 1.36
N ALA A 967 31.26 -8.09 0.84
CA ALA A 967 31.48 -7.74 -0.56
C ALA A 967 32.95 -7.42 -0.88
N ILE A 968 33.84 -7.50 0.11
CA ILE A 968 35.25 -7.14 -0.04
C ILE A 968 36.11 -8.34 0.33
N GLU A 969 36.96 -8.73 -0.60
CA GLU A 969 37.94 -9.80 -0.43
C GLU A 969 39.36 -9.22 -0.49
N LEU A 970 40.31 -9.91 0.14
CA LEU A 970 41.74 -9.60 0.02
C LEU A 970 42.37 -10.57 -0.97
N ILE A 971 42.64 -10.09 -2.19
CA ILE A 971 43.31 -10.86 -3.24
C ILE A 971 44.82 -10.68 -3.15
N GLU A 972 45.57 -11.73 -3.47
CA GLU A 972 47.02 -11.62 -3.66
C GLU A 972 47.32 -11.05 -5.05
N THR A 973 48.22 -10.08 -5.09
CA THR A 973 48.66 -9.42 -6.32
C THR A 973 50.17 -9.35 -6.34
N GLU A 974 50.76 -9.50 -7.53
CA GLU A 974 52.21 -9.43 -7.69
C GLU A 974 52.63 -8.01 -8.09
N LYS A 975 53.55 -7.42 -7.32
CA LYS A 975 54.17 -6.14 -7.66
C LYS A 975 55.62 -6.36 -8.05
N ARG A 976 55.96 -6.00 -9.29
CA ARG A 976 57.32 -6.08 -9.82
C ARG A 976 58.10 -4.82 -9.46
N MET A 977 59.21 -4.98 -8.72
CA MET A 977 60.14 -3.91 -8.37
C MET A 977 61.54 -4.25 -8.90
N GLY A 978 61.79 -3.94 -10.17
CA GLY A 978 63.02 -4.32 -10.86
C GLY A 978 63.10 -5.83 -11.12
N LEU A 979 64.12 -6.49 -10.56
CA LEU A 979 64.31 -7.95 -10.65
C LEU A 979 63.50 -8.75 -9.61
N TYR A 980 62.88 -8.07 -8.62
CA TYR A 980 62.14 -8.72 -7.54
C TYR A 980 60.63 -8.69 -7.82
N VAL A 981 59.94 -9.80 -7.55
CA VAL A 981 58.48 -9.91 -7.52
C VAL A 981 58.06 -10.08 -6.06
N ILE A 982 57.23 -9.16 -5.57
CA ILE A 982 56.74 -9.17 -4.20
C ILE A 982 55.23 -9.44 -4.26
N SER A 983 54.75 -10.43 -3.52
CA SER A 983 53.31 -10.66 -3.33
C SER A 983 52.79 -9.66 -2.30
N GLU A 984 51.79 -8.87 -2.68
CA GLU A 984 51.07 -7.94 -1.81
C GLU A 984 49.57 -8.25 -1.84
N LYS A 985 48.91 -8.16 -0.67
CA LYS A 985 47.45 -8.29 -0.60
C LYS A 985 46.79 -6.97 -0.96
N LYS A 986 45.69 -7.03 -1.70
CA LYS A 986 44.88 -5.87 -2.08
C LYS A 986 43.41 -6.16 -1.88
N ALA A 987 42.65 -5.13 -1.52
CA ALA A 987 41.21 -5.24 -1.47
C ALA A 987 40.62 -5.29 -2.88
N ASN A 988 39.66 -6.18 -3.09
CA ASN A 988 38.82 -6.26 -4.28
C ASN A 988 37.35 -6.23 -3.86
N VAL A 989 36.51 -5.53 -4.63
CA VAL A 989 35.06 -5.45 -4.36
C VAL A 989 34.34 -6.39 -5.30
N ILE A 990 33.62 -7.34 -4.74
CA ILE A 990 32.67 -8.19 -5.47
C ILE A 990 31.43 -7.34 -5.71
N ALA A 991 31.34 -6.74 -6.89
CA ALA A 991 30.36 -5.70 -7.17
C ALA A 991 28.90 -6.18 -7.02
N ALA A 992 28.60 -7.45 -7.30
CA ALA A 992 27.28 -8.04 -7.11
C ALA A 992 26.82 -8.11 -5.63
N LEU A 993 27.77 -8.21 -4.69
CA LEU A 993 27.51 -8.21 -3.25
C LEU A 993 27.44 -6.78 -2.67
N CYS A 994 27.99 -5.79 -3.37
CA CYS A 994 28.12 -4.43 -2.84
C CYS A 994 26.79 -3.68 -2.94
N LYS A 995 26.13 -3.46 -1.80
CA LYS A 995 24.89 -2.65 -1.71
C LYS A 995 25.12 -1.14 -1.67
N GLY A 996 26.35 -0.67 -1.92
CA GLY A 996 26.63 0.77 -1.96
C GLY A 996 26.33 1.50 -0.64
N CYS A 997 26.61 0.91 0.52
CA CYS A 997 26.40 1.59 1.81
C CYS A 997 27.48 2.63 2.14
N GLY A 998 28.62 2.62 1.42
CA GLY A 998 29.71 3.57 1.62
C GLY A 998 30.61 3.33 2.84
N ALA A 999 30.26 2.41 3.75
CA ALA A 999 30.99 2.17 5.01
C ALA A 999 32.49 1.93 4.80
N CYS A 1000 32.84 1.04 3.85
CA CYS A 1000 34.24 0.76 3.53
C CYS A 1000 35.00 1.98 2.97
N ALA A 1001 34.34 2.86 2.21
CA ALA A 1001 34.91 4.09 1.67
C ALA A 1001 35.16 5.14 2.76
N ALA A 1002 34.25 5.22 3.75
CA ALA A 1002 34.39 6.07 4.91
C ALA A 1002 35.60 5.64 5.76
N GLU A 1003 35.72 4.35 6.08
CA GLU A 1003 36.77 3.81 6.97
C GLU A 1003 38.15 3.68 6.33
N CYS A 1004 38.27 3.79 5.01
CA CYS A 1004 39.56 3.60 4.36
C CYS A 1004 40.55 4.73 4.71
N PRO A 1005 41.66 4.42 5.41
CA PRO A 1005 42.56 5.44 5.95
C PRO A 1005 43.31 6.19 4.84
N LEU A 1006 43.55 5.55 3.71
CA LEU A 1006 44.23 6.14 2.55
C LEU A 1006 43.26 6.70 1.49
N GLY A 1007 41.95 6.57 1.70
CA GLY A 1007 40.95 6.89 0.68
C GLY A 1007 41.13 6.09 -0.62
N ALA A 1008 41.68 4.87 -0.52
CA ALA A 1008 41.90 3.98 -1.65
C ALA A 1008 40.59 3.41 -2.21
N ILE A 1009 39.56 3.25 -1.38
CA ILE A 1009 38.23 2.80 -1.82
C ILE A 1009 37.26 3.98 -1.86
N ASN A 1010 36.45 4.05 -2.92
CA ASN A 1010 35.41 5.06 -3.10
C ASN A 1010 34.09 4.38 -3.49
N GLN A 1011 32.99 5.05 -3.20
CA GLN A 1011 31.67 4.64 -3.67
C GLN A 1011 31.32 5.39 -4.95
N LYS A 1012 30.90 4.68 -5.99
CA LYS A 1012 30.35 5.29 -7.22
C LYS A 1012 29.14 6.16 -6.86
N HIS A 1013 28.98 7.31 -7.52
CA HIS A 1013 27.91 8.29 -7.27
C HIS A 1013 27.97 9.00 -5.88
N PHE A 1014 28.83 8.55 -4.96
CA PHE A 1014 29.07 9.15 -3.64
C PHE A 1014 30.57 9.18 -3.28
N THR A 1015 31.41 9.57 -4.25
CA THR A 1015 32.85 9.67 -4.05
C THR A 1015 33.19 10.74 -3.00
N LYS A 1016 34.37 10.62 -2.36
CA LYS A 1016 34.82 11.64 -1.39
C LYS A 1016 34.87 13.05 -2.01
N ASN A 1017 35.23 13.17 -3.29
CA ASN A 1017 35.25 14.46 -3.98
C ASN A 1017 33.84 15.04 -4.17
N GLN A 1018 32.89 14.22 -4.60
CA GLN A 1018 31.48 14.62 -4.77
C GLN A 1018 30.88 15.13 -3.45
N ILE A 1019 31.04 14.37 -2.36
CA ILE A 1019 30.53 14.76 -1.02
C ILE A 1019 31.25 16.02 -0.52
N LYS A 1020 32.58 16.09 -0.68
CA LYS A 1020 33.36 17.27 -0.28
C LYS A 1020 32.88 18.53 -1.01
N LYS A 1021 32.64 18.45 -2.33
CA LYS A 1021 32.12 19.57 -3.12
C LYS A 1021 30.74 20.03 -2.67
N GLN A 1022 29.88 19.09 -2.31
CA GLN A 1022 28.56 19.40 -1.74
C GLN A 1022 28.67 20.16 -0.40
N ILE A 1023 29.61 19.79 0.46
CA ILE A 1023 29.85 20.45 1.77
C ILE A 1023 30.51 21.82 1.60
N GLU A 1024 31.51 21.96 0.72
CA GLU A 1024 32.23 23.22 0.49
C GLU A 1024 31.28 24.38 0.16
N LEU A 1025 30.27 24.14 -0.69
CA LEU A 1025 29.31 25.16 -1.08
C LEU A 1025 28.34 25.56 0.04
N LEU A 1026 28.05 24.67 0.99
CA LEU A 1026 27.28 25.02 2.19
C LEU A 1026 28.05 26.03 3.07
N THR A 1027 29.39 25.98 3.03
CA THR A 1027 30.27 26.86 3.83
C THR A 1027 30.61 28.20 3.16
N GLY A 1028 29.95 28.56 2.06
CA GLY A 1028 30.11 29.85 1.39
C GLY A 1028 31.29 29.96 0.42
N ILE A 1029 31.92 28.85 0.05
CA ILE A 1029 32.93 28.83 -1.01
C ILE A 1029 32.21 28.97 -2.37
N GLU A 1030 32.62 29.91 -3.21
CA GLU A 1030 31.99 30.09 -4.54
C GLU A 1030 32.36 28.96 -5.50
N MET A 1031 31.38 28.55 -6.31
CA MET A 1031 31.59 27.62 -7.41
C MET A 1031 32.37 28.34 -8.52
N LYS A 1032 33.56 27.84 -8.87
CA LYS A 1032 34.36 28.40 -9.96
C LYS A 1032 34.15 27.56 -11.22
N SER A 1033 33.96 28.21 -12.36
CA SER A 1033 34.19 27.58 -13.66
C SER A 1033 35.67 27.21 -13.75
N SER A 1034 35.96 25.98 -14.21
CA SER A 1034 37.33 25.50 -14.43
C SER A 1034 38.14 26.41 -15.33
#